data_AF-A0A938M6Z0-F1
#
_entry.id   AF-A0A938M6Z0-F1
#
_cell.length_a   1.000
_cell.length_b   1.000
_cell.length_c   1.000
_cell.angle_alpha   90.00
_cell.angle_beta   90.00
_cell.angle_gamma   90.00
#
_symmetry.space_group_name_H-M   'P 1'
#
loop_
_entity.id
_entity.type
_entity.pdbx_description
1 polymer ?
#
loop_
_entity_poly.entity_id
_entity_poly.type
_entity_poly.pdbx_seq_one_letter_code
_entity_poly.pdbx_strand_id
1 'polypeptide(L)'
;MRWLTVHSLMAICFCCCHALAQTEAIRSVALCRDTALLRDGAPECVVVRSDTDPGAATAAERIARGLLAKYGAAFPLVGDSAVCKQRLGPVGQEYRGRNLIVVGSLESNLAVLPLYAQFLCGSDSFYPGGDGYELRTVSSPWGTGRNVIVVGASTQQGLEAAAQAFLAKLPDARDRGALLPHLLEVRPGGEMAKLFQQTIALYERAKPLDPAQDYDVNSFASPAFHYHWTGDLRWAERARDFIRHLNRRFKDAYLVSDYTFESIYRAWDMAEEAPVFTDEDRVTTVRNLVQTALYCESFSRRGNPLRVGSTHQTMPVMGAWTASRYLQRTLHDQPALVKRFAEWEARASEFFRGAVKGHRDDADASDSTLSTIALFLRWSVAAHQHGYFQSGNARAAILFAVNHNDPLGFSPGLDTYGGARLGSMLRGYGPLYHLQLAAFVGDDPRMRWLARRVPNRGLEQYAQGDLPYRACAFSVPADAPEAPAELLVGFSIAPLCQRRYLHVLDGQSGKLPPLEQCFDKACFRTGFAGQDQYLLLQGIHCERAQNANIIGRYVDKGQVWLISNSSQQGHYYRNALYLSDGRNEGALPSVCRLDAAGRFERYAMSSSTFADCYGADWQRAIFWRPGEWFVALDRAKVKRPGFYAGQSVWRMPAAGAWR
;
A
#
# COMPACT_ATOMS: atom_id res chain seq x y z
N MET A 1 37.80 -3.59 -4.53
CA MET A 1 37.58 -2.58 -5.60
C MET A 1 37.55 -1.19 -4.98
N ARG A 2 38.70 -0.53 -4.89
CA ARG A 2 38.84 0.91 -4.62
C ARG A 2 39.23 1.54 -5.95
N TRP A 3 38.29 2.11 -6.70
CA TRP A 3 38.49 3.08 -7.80
C TRP A 3 37.08 3.55 -8.24
N LEU A 4 36.48 4.43 -7.45
CA LEU A 4 35.37 5.31 -7.87
C LEU A 4 35.96 6.72 -7.81
N THR A 5 36.51 7.13 -8.95
CA THR A 5 37.39 8.27 -9.15
C THR A 5 36.58 9.57 -9.15
N VAL A 6 36.96 10.51 -8.28
CA VAL A 6 36.88 12.01 -8.29
C VAL A 6 35.71 12.72 -9.02
N HIS A 7 35.27 12.27 -10.19
CA HIS A 7 34.12 12.81 -10.92
C HIS A 7 32.79 12.62 -10.19
N SER A 8 32.60 11.51 -9.46
CA SER A 8 31.40 11.30 -8.64
C SER A 8 31.36 12.22 -7.41
N LEU A 9 32.51 12.58 -6.84
CA LEU A 9 32.61 13.50 -5.70
C LEU A 9 32.40 14.96 -6.13
N MET A 10 32.91 15.37 -7.28
CA MET A 10 32.65 16.72 -7.83
C MET A 10 31.19 16.93 -8.26
N ALA A 11 30.54 15.91 -8.86
CA ALA A 11 29.13 15.99 -9.21
C ALA A 11 28.21 16.06 -7.98
N ILE A 12 28.54 15.32 -6.92
CA ILE A 12 27.86 15.40 -5.61
C ILE A 12 28.08 16.78 -4.99
N CYS A 13 29.30 17.32 -4.97
CA CYS A 13 29.57 18.65 -4.42
C CYS A 13 28.87 19.79 -5.19
N PHE A 14 28.85 19.76 -6.54
CA PHE A 14 28.15 20.79 -7.32
C PHE A 14 26.62 20.70 -7.18
N CYS A 15 26.05 19.49 -7.12
CA CYS A 15 24.63 19.31 -6.84
C CYS A 15 24.27 19.78 -5.43
N CYS A 16 25.11 19.50 -4.43
CA CYS A 16 24.92 19.96 -3.05
C CYS A 16 25.02 21.49 -2.94
N CYS A 17 26.00 22.14 -3.57
CA CYS A 17 26.14 23.61 -3.52
C CYS A 17 24.97 24.34 -4.20
N HIS A 18 24.47 23.84 -5.34
CA HIS A 18 23.31 24.43 -6.02
C HIS A 18 21.99 24.15 -5.28
N ALA A 19 21.85 22.97 -4.67
CA ALA A 19 20.74 22.63 -3.78
C ALA A 19 20.70 23.54 -2.55
N LEU A 20 21.84 23.72 -1.88
CA LEU A 20 21.97 24.59 -0.70
C LEU A 20 21.53 26.03 -1.01
N ALA A 21 22.02 26.62 -2.11
CA ALA A 21 21.62 27.96 -2.54
C ALA A 21 20.11 28.09 -2.85
N GLN A 22 19.49 27.06 -3.44
CA GLN A 22 18.05 27.05 -3.72
C GLN A 22 17.20 26.94 -2.45
N THR A 23 17.70 26.27 -1.40
CA THR A 23 16.97 26.07 -0.14
C THR A 23 17.09 27.21 0.86
N GLU A 24 18.19 27.98 0.81
CA GLU A 24 18.35 29.20 1.62
C GLU A 24 17.35 30.31 1.23
N ALA A 25 16.80 30.23 0.01
CA ALA A 25 15.76 31.14 -0.47
C ALA A 25 14.36 30.85 0.12
N ILE A 26 14.13 29.68 0.73
CA ILE A 26 12.85 29.34 1.38
C ILE A 26 12.76 30.12 2.70
N ARG A 27 11.94 31.16 2.69
CA ARG A 27 11.74 32.10 3.82
C ARG A 27 10.36 32.02 4.46
N SER A 28 9.40 31.44 3.76
CA SER A 28 8.03 31.20 4.23
C SER A 28 7.48 29.93 3.61
N VAL A 29 6.48 29.37 4.26
CA VAL A 29 5.67 28.26 3.74
C VAL A 29 4.22 28.75 3.73
N ALA A 30 3.58 28.70 2.57
CA ALA A 30 2.19 29.14 2.45
C ALA A 30 1.27 28.14 3.19
N LEU A 31 0.57 28.63 4.22
CA LEU A 31 -0.41 27.84 4.95
C LEU A 31 -1.83 28.26 4.58
N CYS A 32 -2.69 27.29 4.31
CA CYS A 32 -4.11 27.50 4.05
C CYS A 32 -4.94 27.02 5.25
N ARG A 33 -4.67 27.55 6.45
CA ARG A 33 -5.38 27.10 7.67
C ARG A 33 -6.85 27.51 7.67
N ASP A 34 -7.13 28.75 7.31
CA ASP A 34 -8.48 29.29 7.36
C ASP A 34 -9.18 29.09 6.02
N THR A 35 -10.45 28.69 6.09
CA THR A 35 -11.30 28.45 4.93
C THR A 35 -12.31 29.58 4.79
N ALA A 36 -12.20 30.36 3.72
CA ALA A 36 -13.20 31.37 3.40
C ALA A 36 -14.52 30.71 3.02
N LEU A 37 -15.54 30.89 3.89
CA LEU A 37 -16.92 30.51 3.63
C LEU A 37 -17.64 31.66 2.90
N LEU A 38 -17.41 32.89 3.34
CA LEU A 38 -17.91 34.12 2.71
C LEU A 38 -16.76 35.09 2.44
N ARG A 39 -16.89 35.82 1.32
CA ARG A 39 -16.08 37.01 1.02
C ARG A 39 -17.00 38.06 0.42
N ASP A 40 -16.95 39.29 0.95
CA ASP A 40 -17.80 40.41 0.52
C ASP A 40 -19.31 40.07 0.50
N GLY A 41 -19.75 39.18 1.38
CA GLY A 41 -21.13 38.70 1.50
C GLY A 41 -21.52 37.64 0.49
N ALA A 42 -20.60 37.21 -0.39
CA ALA A 42 -20.82 36.15 -1.37
C ALA A 42 -20.24 34.81 -0.89
N PRO A 43 -20.91 33.67 -1.18
CA PRO A 43 -20.39 32.34 -0.90
C PRO A 43 -19.09 32.01 -1.67
N GLU A 44 -18.04 31.64 -0.94
CA GLU A 44 -16.76 31.16 -1.48
C GLU A 44 -16.66 29.64 -1.54
N CYS A 45 -17.57 28.93 -0.85
CA CYS A 45 -17.61 27.47 -0.78
C CYS A 45 -18.71 26.85 -1.65
N VAL A 46 -18.48 25.61 -2.10
CA VAL A 46 -19.50 24.73 -2.68
C VAL A 46 -19.77 23.57 -1.71
N VAL A 47 -21.04 23.30 -1.43
CA VAL A 47 -21.44 22.10 -0.69
C VAL A 47 -21.63 20.96 -1.70
N VAL A 48 -20.89 19.87 -1.52
CA VAL A 48 -20.94 18.68 -2.37
C VAL A 48 -21.84 17.63 -1.73
N ARG A 49 -22.98 17.39 -2.36
CA ARG A 49 -24.03 16.46 -1.97
C ARG A 49 -23.82 15.12 -2.67
N SER A 50 -24.14 14.00 -2.02
CA SER A 50 -24.26 12.73 -2.73
C SER A 50 -25.46 12.74 -3.69
N ASP A 51 -25.29 12.23 -4.91
CA ASP A 51 -26.41 11.96 -5.82
C ASP A 51 -27.01 10.56 -5.65
N THR A 52 -26.35 9.67 -4.90
CA THR A 52 -26.74 8.25 -4.81
C THR A 52 -27.07 7.77 -3.39
N ASP A 53 -26.59 8.46 -2.36
CA ASP A 53 -26.84 8.15 -0.96
C ASP A 53 -27.81 9.19 -0.32
N PRO A 54 -29.05 8.79 0.02
CA PRO A 54 -30.04 9.72 0.58
C PRO A 54 -29.65 10.30 1.95
N GLY A 55 -28.92 9.54 2.77
CA GLY A 55 -28.48 9.98 4.10
C GLY A 55 -27.45 11.11 4.00
N ALA A 56 -26.43 10.92 3.17
CA ALA A 56 -25.43 11.93 2.86
C ALA A 56 -26.03 13.13 2.13
N ALA A 57 -27.00 12.91 1.23
CA ALA A 57 -27.73 13.99 0.58
C ALA A 57 -28.48 14.87 1.59
N THR A 58 -29.21 14.24 2.53
CA THR A 58 -29.97 14.92 3.58
C THR A 58 -29.05 15.73 4.51
N ALA A 59 -27.90 15.17 4.88
CA ALA A 59 -26.90 15.86 5.71
C ALA A 59 -26.33 17.10 5.01
N ALA A 60 -26.00 17.01 3.73
CA ALA A 60 -25.51 18.14 2.94
C ALA A 60 -26.58 19.24 2.77
N GLU A 61 -27.83 18.87 2.55
CA GLU A 61 -28.96 19.81 2.47
C GLU A 61 -29.21 20.52 3.81
N ARG A 62 -29.05 19.80 4.94
CA ARG A 62 -29.08 20.41 6.28
C ARG A 62 -27.97 21.43 6.45
N ILE A 63 -26.75 21.13 6.00
CA ILE A 63 -25.63 22.07 6.03
C ILE A 63 -25.91 23.31 5.17
N ALA A 64 -26.40 23.13 3.94
CA ALA A 64 -26.76 24.23 3.05
C ALA A 64 -27.84 25.14 3.66
N ARG A 65 -28.89 24.57 4.27
CA ARG A 65 -29.91 25.34 5.00
C ARG A 65 -29.33 26.07 6.22
N GLY A 66 -28.43 25.44 6.96
CA GLY A 66 -27.77 26.06 8.11
C GLY A 66 -26.87 27.23 7.71
N LEU A 67 -26.13 27.10 6.61
CA LEU A 67 -25.34 28.18 6.03
C LEU A 67 -26.22 29.37 5.60
N LEU A 68 -27.33 29.09 4.90
CA LEU A 68 -28.30 30.12 4.52
C LEU A 68 -28.88 30.84 5.75
N ALA A 69 -29.27 30.09 6.79
CA ALA A 69 -29.82 30.67 8.01
C ALA A 69 -28.79 31.50 8.78
N LYS A 70 -27.52 31.06 8.82
CA LYS A 70 -26.44 31.76 9.54
C LYS A 70 -25.98 33.02 8.82
N TYR A 71 -25.93 32.99 7.49
CA TYR A 71 -25.24 34.00 6.68
C TYR A 71 -26.15 34.81 5.75
N GLY A 72 -27.41 34.41 5.57
CA GLY A 72 -28.34 35.05 4.64
C GLY A 72 -27.99 34.88 3.16
N ALA A 73 -27.01 34.03 2.83
CA ALA A 73 -26.54 33.77 1.47
C ALA A 73 -26.72 32.29 1.09
N ALA A 74 -27.21 32.03 -0.13
CA ALA A 74 -27.40 30.66 -0.63
C ALA A 74 -26.08 30.11 -1.19
N PHE A 75 -25.51 29.12 -0.49
CA PHE A 75 -24.30 28.44 -0.96
C PHE A 75 -24.65 27.46 -2.09
N PRO A 76 -23.84 27.37 -3.16
CA PRO A 76 -24.04 26.37 -4.20
C PRO A 76 -24.05 24.96 -3.63
N LEU A 77 -25.14 24.23 -3.84
CA LEU A 77 -25.30 22.82 -3.51
C LEU A 77 -25.22 22.01 -4.80
N VAL A 78 -24.19 21.20 -4.95
CA VAL A 78 -23.86 20.49 -6.19
C VAL A 78 -23.74 19.00 -5.93
N GLY A 79 -24.29 18.18 -6.83
CA GLY A 79 -24.14 16.73 -6.79
C GLY A 79 -22.69 16.27 -7.02
N ASP A 80 -22.28 15.22 -6.33
CA ASP A 80 -20.95 14.64 -6.43
C ASP A 80 -20.63 14.10 -7.84
N SER A 81 -21.62 13.65 -8.60
CA SER A 81 -21.46 13.26 -10.00
C SER A 81 -21.11 14.43 -10.94
N ALA A 82 -21.49 15.66 -10.56
CA ALA A 82 -21.09 16.85 -11.28
C ALA A 82 -19.64 17.24 -10.97
N VAL A 83 -19.20 17.04 -9.72
CA VAL A 83 -17.83 17.32 -9.23
C VAL A 83 -16.82 16.27 -9.72
N CYS A 84 -17.23 15.00 -9.71
CA CYS A 84 -16.46 13.84 -10.12
C CYS A 84 -17.22 13.10 -11.21
N LYS A 85 -16.84 13.28 -12.48
CA LYS A 85 -17.55 12.70 -13.64
C LYS A 85 -17.54 11.17 -13.70
N GLN A 86 -16.68 10.53 -12.92
CA GLN A 86 -16.48 9.07 -12.89
C GLN A 86 -16.19 8.65 -11.44
N ARG A 87 -16.63 7.45 -11.04
CA ARG A 87 -16.47 6.92 -9.68
C ARG A 87 -15.02 6.94 -9.17
N LEU A 88 -14.07 6.66 -10.06
CA LEU A 88 -12.63 6.66 -9.75
C LEU A 88 -11.91 7.90 -10.31
N GLY A 89 -12.69 8.86 -10.81
CA GLY A 89 -12.19 10.06 -11.44
C GLY A 89 -11.69 11.09 -10.41
N PRO A 90 -10.83 12.01 -10.83
CA PRO A 90 -10.47 13.14 -10.01
C PRO A 90 -11.65 14.11 -9.80
N VAL A 91 -11.52 14.99 -8.80
CA VAL A 91 -12.29 16.25 -8.74
C VAL A 91 -11.97 17.09 -9.97
N GLY A 92 -13.00 17.59 -10.65
CA GLY A 92 -12.91 18.44 -11.85
C GLY A 92 -12.11 19.74 -11.60
N GLN A 93 -11.40 20.22 -12.62
CA GLN A 93 -10.51 21.38 -12.50
C GLN A 93 -11.26 22.65 -12.05
N GLU A 94 -12.50 22.80 -12.51
CA GLU A 94 -13.40 23.89 -12.16
C GLU A 94 -13.75 23.94 -10.66
N TYR A 95 -13.68 22.80 -9.95
CA TYR A 95 -13.93 22.70 -8.52
C TYR A 95 -12.65 22.82 -7.68
N ARG A 96 -11.49 22.43 -8.22
CA ARG A 96 -10.19 22.54 -7.51
C ARG A 96 -9.79 23.98 -7.20
N GLY A 97 -10.30 24.95 -7.97
CA GLY A 97 -10.14 26.38 -7.74
C GLY A 97 -11.11 27.00 -6.72
N ARG A 98 -11.89 26.18 -6.01
CA ARG A 98 -12.91 26.62 -5.04
C ARG A 98 -12.74 25.91 -3.70
N ASN A 99 -13.22 26.53 -2.63
CA ASN A 99 -13.35 25.84 -1.36
C ASN A 99 -14.54 24.86 -1.45
N LEU A 100 -14.38 23.64 -0.95
CA LEU A 100 -15.43 22.62 -0.98
C LEU A 100 -15.82 22.19 0.43
N ILE A 101 -17.09 21.86 0.64
CA ILE A 101 -17.60 21.14 1.81
C ILE A 101 -18.11 19.81 1.30
N VAL A 102 -17.34 18.74 1.49
CA VAL A 102 -17.68 17.39 1.03
C VAL A 102 -18.33 16.63 2.18
N VAL A 103 -19.55 16.15 1.96
CA VAL A 103 -20.37 15.51 2.99
C VAL A 103 -20.60 14.05 2.64
N GLY A 104 -20.14 13.15 3.52
CA GLY A 104 -20.27 11.70 3.35
C GLY A 104 -18.97 10.94 3.61
N SER A 105 -18.96 9.68 3.19
CA SER A 105 -17.81 8.75 3.28
C SER A 105 -17.34 8.31 1.90
N LEU A 106 -16.31 7.47 1.88
CA LEU A 106 -15.79 6.81 0.68
C LEU A 106 -16.90 6.12 -0.15
N GLU A 107 -17.88 5.52 0.53
CA GLU A 107 -18.99 4.78 -0.09
C GLU A 107 -20.12 5.70 -0.57
N SER A 108 -20.29 6.85 0.06
CA SER A 108 -21.48 7.68 -0.13
C SER A 108 -21.24 8.93 -0.96
N ASN A 109 -20.00 9.38 -1.19
CA ASN A 109 -19.72 10.59 -1.95
C ASN A 109 -18.44 10.47 -2.80
N LEU A 110 -18.58 10.61 -4.13
CA LEU A 110 -17.48 10.46 -5.09
C LEU A 110 -16.31 11.42 -4.86
N ALA A 111 -16.55 12.60 -4.29
CA ALA A 111 -15.51 13.59 -4.02
C ALA A 111 -14.59 13.23 -2.82
N VAL A 112 -14.94 12.19 -2.04
CA VAL A 112 -14.10 11.70 -0.93
C VAL A 112 -12.89 10.91 -1.45
N LEU A 113 -13.07 10.07 -2.47
CA LEU A 113 -12.03 9.17 -2.98
C LEU A 113 -10.70 9.87 -3.35
N PRO A 114 -10.68 11.00 -4.09
CA PRO A 114 -9.42 11.66 -4.46
C PRO A 114 -8.59 12.18 -3.26
N LEU A 115 -9.26 12.46 -2.13
CA LEU A 115 -8.62 12.87 -0.88
C LEU A 115 -8.22 11.64 -0.05
N TYR A 116 -9.13 10.69 0.06
CA TYR A 116 -8.96 9.42 0.78
C TYR A 116 -7.79 8.59 0.24
N ALA A 117 -7.66 8.46 -1.09
CA ALA A 117 -6.58 7.70 -1.73
C ALA A 117 -5.18 8.32 -1.51
N GLN A 118 -5.12 9.58 -1.07
CA GLN A 118 -3.90 10.28 -0.69
C GLN A 118 -3.71 10.38 0.84
N PHE A 119 -4.57 9.70 1.61
CA PHE A 119 -4.59 9.71 3.07
C PHE A 119 -4.89 11.08 3.69
N LEU A 120 -5.61 11.96 2.99
CA LEU A 120 -5.96 13.29 3.49
C LEU A 120 -7.26 13.28 4.31
N CYS A 121 -8.08 12.23 4.15
CA CYS A 121 -9.30 11.97 4.91
C CYS A 121 -9.51 10.47 5.10
N GLY A 122 -10.34 10.08 6.06
CA GLY A 122 -10.42 8.68 6.50
C GLY A 122 -11.80 8.04 6.44
N SER A 123 -12.87 8.82 6.27
CA SER A 123 -14.24 8.31 6.39
C SER A 123 -14.53 7.17 5.41
N ASP A 124 -14.74 5.99 5.96
CA ASP A 124 -15.22 4.78 5.30
C ASP A 124 -16.16 4.02 6.26
N SER A 125 -16.55 2.80 5.89
CA SER A 125 -17.37 1.93 6.73
C SER A 125 -16.74 1.49 8.06
N PHE A 126 -15.48 1.79 8.35
CA PHE A 126 -14.78 1.42 9.58
C PHE A 126 -14.28 2.63 10.41
N TYR A 127 -13.74 3.66 9.77
CA TYR A 127 -13.29 4.90 10.40
C TYR A 127 -14.25 6.03 10.04
N PRO A 128 -14.65 6.91 10.99
CA PRO A 128 -14.31 6.95 12.42
C PRO A 128 -15.07 5.94 13.30
N GLY A 129 -15.91 5.10 12.70
CA GLY A 129 -16.57 3.95 13.32
C GLY A 129 -17.85 4.30 14.08
N GLY A 130 -18.82 3.37 14.10
CA GLY A 130 -20.11 3.53 14.79
C GLY A 130 -20.80 4.87 14.48
N ASP A 131 -21.38 5.49 15.50
CA ASP A 131 -21.98 6.83 15.39
C ASP A 131 -20.96 7.98 15.60
N GLY A 132 -19.67 7.66 15.44
CA GLY A 132 -18.59 8.64 15.42
C GLY A 132 -18.59 9.48 14.14
N TYR A 133 -17.83 10.57 14.15
CA TYR A 133 -17.69 11.47 13.00
C TYR A 133 -16.30 12.11 12.92
N GLU A 134 -15.98 12.62 11.74
CA GLU A 134 -14.83 13.50 11.51
C GLU A 134 -15.27 14.82 10.87
N LEU A 135 -14.65 15.90 11.35
CA LEU A 135 -14.68 17.23 10.74
C LEU A 135 -13.22 17.63 10.50
N ARG A 136 -12.82 17.71 9.24
CA ARG A 136 -11.43 18.06 8.91
C ARG A 136 -11.32 19.06 7.78
N THR A 137 -10.35 19.95 7.89
CA THR A 137 -9.87 20.78 6.79
C THR A 137 -8.72 20.05 6.12
N VAL A 138 -8.87 19.75 4.84
CA VAL A 138 -7.76 19.39 3.95
C VAL A 138 -7.27 20.67 3.30
N SER A 139 -6.08 21.11 3.70
CA SER A 139 -5.50 22.38 3.27
C SER A 139 -4.98 22.28 1.83
N SER A 140 -5.50 23.14 0.96
CA SER A 140 -4.99 23.31 -0.42
C SER A 140 -4.63 22.01 -1.15
N PRO A 141 -5.44 20.93 -1.18
CA PRO A 141 -4.99 19.60 -1.61
C PRO A 141 -4.39 19.56 -3.02
N TRP A 142 -4.71 20.54 -3.87
CA TRP A 142 -4.22 20.67 -5.25
C TRP A 142 -3.27 21.85 -5.48
N GLY A 143 -2.81 22.54 -4.43
CA GLY A 143 -1.91 23.70 -4.55
C GLY A 143 -2.57 24.97 -5.09
N THR A 144 -3.89 25.09 -4.96
CA THR A 144 -4.68 26.23 -5.47
C THR A 144 -4.97 27.28 -4.41
N GLY A 145 -4.52 27.07 -3.17
CA GLY A 145 -4.86 27.91 -2.02
C GLY A 145 -6.29 27.71 -1.51
N ARG A 146 -6.98 26.67 -1.99
CA ARG A 146 -8.40 26.40 -1.69
C ARG A 146 -8.55 25.10 -0.95
N ASN A 147 -9.34 25.12 0.13
CA ASN A 147 -9.45 24.03 1.07
C ASN A 147 -10.65 23.13 0.77
N VAL A 148 -10.59 21.90 1.25
CA VAL A 148 -11.74 21.01 1.32
C VAL A 148 -12.06 20.72 2.78
N ILE A 149 -13.27 21.02 3.20
CA ILE A 149 -13.81 20.60 4.49
C ILE A 149 -14.50 19.26 4.28
N VAL A 150 -14.05 18.21 4.96
CA VAL A 150 -14.71 16.90 4.98
C VAL A 150 -15.59 16.83 6.22
N VAL A 151 -16.87 16.56 6.01
CA VAL A 151 -17.86 16.23 7.03
C VAL A 151 -18.25 14.77 6.82
N GLY A 152 -17.62 13.88 7.57
CA GLY A 152 -17.68 12.44 7.30
C GLY A 152 -17.99 11.59 8.53
N ALA A 153 -18.51 10.40 8.29
CA ALA A 153 -18.87 9.41 9.30
C ALA A 153 -19.02 8.02 8.67
N SER A 154 -19.05 6.96 9.49
CA SER A 154 -19.26 5.58 9.04
C SER A 154 -20.73 5.15 9.00
N THR A 155 -21.63 5.92 9.61
CA THR A 155 -23.07 5.63 9.73
C THR A 155 -23.90 6.88 9.44
N GLN A 156 -25.18 6.68 9.16
CA GLN A 156 -26.12 7.79 8.97
C GLN A 156 -26.26 8.64 10.25
N GLN A 157 -26.38 8.02 11.42
CA GLN A 157 -26.46 8.72 12.71
C GLN A 157 -25.20 9.54 12.98
N GLY A 158 -24.02 8.96 12.71
CA GLY A 158 -22.75 9.68 12.81
C GLY A 158 -22.69 10.89 11.86
N LEU A 159 -23.21 10.76 10.63
CA LEU A 159 -23.20 11.85 9.65
C LEU A 159 -24.16 12.99 10.02
N GLU A 160 -25.31 12.67 10.61
CA GLU A 160 -26.22 13.66 11.19
C GLU A 160 -25.57 14.43 12.34
N ALA A 161 -24.85 13.72 13.22
CA ALA A 161 -24.06 14.33 14.29
C ALA A 161 -22.93 15.21 13.74
N ALA A 162 -22.23 14.77 12.69
CA ALA A 162 -21.20 15.52 12.00
C ALA A 162 -21.73 16.84 11.44
N ALA A 163 -22.87 16.80 10.73
CA ALA A 163 -23.50 17.99 10.17
C ALA A 163 -23.90 18.99 11.26
N GLN A 164 -24.43 18.50 12.39
CA GLN A 164 -24.75 19.36 13.53
C GLN A 164 -23.51 19.97 14.17
N ALA A 165 -22.46 19.19 14.39
CA ALA A 165 -21.20 19.65 14.96
C ALA A 165 -20.51 20.67 14.05
N PHE A 166 -20.55 20.47 12.73
CA PHE A 166 -20.04 21.42 11.75
C PHE A 166 -20.78 22.77 11.82
N LEU A 167 -22.11 22.74 11.81
CA LEU A 167 -22.93 23.96 11.89
C LEU A 167 -22.67 24.75 13.18
N ALA A 168 -22.42 24.06 14.30
CA ALA A 168 -22.07 24.70 15.57
C ALA A 168 -20.70 25.39 15.56
N LYS A 169 -19.81 25.03 14.63
CA LYS A 169 -18.47 25.63 14.46
C LYS A 169 -18.42 26.77 13.45
N LEU A 170 -19.54 27.08 12.79
CA LEU A 170 -19.60 28.17 11.84
C LEU A 170 -19.27 29.51 12.53
N PRO A 171 -18.26 30.25 12.06
CA PRO A 171 -17.92 31.55 12.61
C PRO A 171 -19.03 32.57 12.34
N ASP A 172 -19.10 33.62 13.16
CA ASP A 172 -19.92 34.79 12.84
C ASP A 172 -19.33 35.54 11.64
N ALA A 173 -20.21 36.13 10.81
CA ALA A 173 -19.76 37.00 9.73
C ALA A 173 -19.26 38.33 10.31
N ARG A 174 -18.06 38.76 9.90
CA ARG A 174 -17.45 40.05 10.24
C ARG A 174 -17.03 40.75 8.96
N ASP A 175 -17.39 42.03 8.81
CA ASP A 175 -17.11 42.82 7.61
C ASP A 175 -17.50 42.11 6.30
N ARG A 176 -18.67 41.43 6.33
CA ARG A 176 -19.19 40.61 5.23
C ARG A 176 -18.32 39.40 4.85
N GLY A 177 -17.28 39.07 5.62
CA GLY A 177 -16.47 37.87 5.49
C GLY A 177 -16.76 36.84 6.58
N ALA A 178 -16.51 35.57 6.29
CA ALA A 178 -16.55 34.49 7.28
C ALA A 178 -15.41 33.51 6.98
N LEU A 179 -14.45 33.44 7.91
CA LEU A 179 -13.26 32.58 7.83
C LEU A 179 -13.40 31.48 8.87
N LEU A 180 -13.61 30.25 8.41
CA LEU A 180 -13.65 29.07 9.26
C LEU A 180 -12.21 28.64 9.60
N PRO A 181 -11.81 28.62 10.88
CA PRO A 181 -10.48 28.14 11.27
C PRO A 181 -10.25 26.68 10.87
N HIS A 182 -8.98 26.28 10.79
CA HIS A 182 -8.60 24.90 10.51
C HIS A 182 -9.32 23.92 11.46
N LEU A 183 -10.04 22.95 10.88
CA LEU A 183 -10.74 21.91 11.62
C LEU A 183 -9.92 20.62 11.61
N LEU A 184 -9.77 20.03 12.79
CA LEU A 184 -9.43 18.62 12.94
C LEU A 184 -10.09 18.11 14.21
N GLU A 185 -11.32 17.64 14.08
CA GLU A 185 -12.09 17.02 15.16
C GLU A 185 -12.51 15.63 14.74
N VAL A 186 -12.12 14.63 15.52
CA VAL A 186 -12.50 13.24 15.30
C VAL A 186 -13.12 12.72 16.58
N ARG A 187 -14.39 12.32 16.49
CA ARG A 187 -15.08 11.61 17.56
C ARG A 187 -15.19 10.14 17.15
N PRO A 188 -14.42 9.22 17.75
CA PRO A 188 -14.48 7.82 17.39
C PRO A 188 -15.77 7.17 17.93
N GLY A 189 -16.29 6.18 17.21
CA GLY A 189 -17.42 5.36 17.66
C GLY A 189 -17.16 3.87 17.50
N GLY A 190 -18.00 3.03 18.13
CA GLY A 190 -17.88 1.58 18.05
C GLY A 190 -16.50 1.04 18.47
N GLU A 191 -15.94 0.13 17.67
CA GLU A 191 -14.60 -0.44 17.91
C GLU A 191 -13.48 0.60 17.83
N MET A 192 -13.66 1.68 17.03
CA MET A 192 -12.64 2.72 16.90
C MET A 192 -12.39 3.46 18.21
N ALA A 193 -13.43 3.65 19.04
CA ALA A 193 -13.28 4.26 20.35
C ALA A 193 -12.39 3.42 21.27
N LYS A 194 -12.48 2.09 21.19
CA LYS A 194 -11.60 1.19 21.95
C LYS A 194 -10.15 1.27 21.47
N LEU A 195 -9.95 1.30 20.15
CA LEU A 195 -8.61 1.46 19.56
C LEU A 195 -7.97 2.78 19.98
N PHE A 196 -8.72 3.90 19.95
CA PHE A 196 -8.22 5.20 20.39
C PHE A 196 -7.82 5.17 21.87
N GLN A 197 -8.64 4.57 22.75
CA GLN A 197 -8.31 4.41 24.17
C GLN A 197 -7.04 3.59 24.39
N GLN A 198 -6.87 2.48 23.66
CA GLN A 198 -5.65 1.67 23.72
C GLN A 198 -4.42 2.48 23.29
N THR A 199 -4.55 3.28 22.24
CA THR A 199 -3.46 4.12 21.75
C THR A 199 -3.11 5.25 22.72
N ILE A 200 -4.08 5.84 23.40
CA ILE A 200 -3.83 6.80 24.49
C ILE A 200 -3.07 6.12 25.64
N ALA A 201 -3.46 4.90 26.04
CA ALA A 201 -2.74 4.16 27.06
C ALA A 201 -1.30 3.80 26.64
N LEU A 202 -1.06 3.56 25.34
CA LEU A 202 0.28 3.38 24.78
C LEU A 202 1.09 4.68 24.84
N TYR A 203 0.48 5.82 24.51
CA TYR A 203 1.11 7.14 24.64
C TYR A 203 1.59 7.41 26.07
N GLU A 204 0.74 7.16 27.06
CA GLU A 204 1.05 7.41 28.48
C GLU A 204 2.20 6.56 29.02
N ARG A 205 2.47 5.41 28.38
CA ARG A 205 3.59 4.52 28.71
C ARG A 205 4.83 4.76 27.83
N ALA A 206 4.69 5.58 26.79
CA ALA A 206 5.77 5.80 25.84
C ALA A 206 6.91 6.57 26.53
N LYS A 207 8.14 6.09 26.32
CA LYS A 207 9.33 6.75 26.87
C LYS A 207 9.43 8.19 26.33
N PRO A 208 10.00 9.12 27.11
CA PRO A 208 10.39 10.43 26.59
C PRO A 208 11.37 10.28 25.41
N LEU A 209 11.50 11.33 24.62
CA LEU A 209 12.49 11.42 23.55
C LEU A 209 13.90 11.17 24.13
N ASP A 210 14.61 10.20 23.57
CA ASP A 210 16.02 9.91 23.83
C ASP A 210 16.86 10.37 22.63
N PRO A 211 17.58 11.50 22.73
CA PRO A 211 18.38 12.04 21.62
C PRO A 211 19.43 11.08 21.05
N ALA A 212 19.83 10.04 21.79
CA ALA A 212 20.80 9.05 21.32
C ALA A 212 20.17 7.95 20.46
N GLN A 213 18.88 7.66 20.63
CA GLN A 213 18.16 6.57 19.95
C GLN A 213 17.14 7.08 18.93
N ASP A 214 16.60 8.28 19.13
CA ASP A 214 15.50 8.83 18.34
C ASP A 214 15.97 9.74 17.19
N TYR A 215 16.81 9.19 16.31
CA TYR A 215 17.29 9.87 15.11
C TYR A 215 16.63 9.34 13.81
N ASP A 216 15.74 8.34 13.90
CA ASP A 216 14.97 7.83 12.77
C ASP A 216 13.74 8.70 12.51
N VAL A 217 13.44 8.94 11.23
CA VAL A 217 12.27 9.74 10.81
C VAL A 217 10.95 9.11 11.23
N ASN A 218 10.89 7.80 11.49
CA ASN A 218 9.69 7.15 12.01
C ASN A 218 9.33 7.58 13.44
N SER A 219 10.32 8.00 14.24
CA SER A 219 10.06 8.56 15.58
C SER A 219 9.21 9.85 15.48
N PHE A 220 9.31 10.59 14.36
CA PHE A 220 8.40 11.68 14.02
C PHE A 220 7.12 11.18 13.32
N ALA A 221 7.24 10.25 12.36
CA ALA A 221 6.10 9.87 11.52
C ALA A 221 4.95 9.25 12.31
N SER A 222 5.25 8.34 13.25
CA SER A 222 4.23 7.68 14.06
C SER A 222 3.33 8.65 14.85
N PRO A 223 3.87 9.58 15.68
CA PRO A 223 3.02 10.53 16.40
C PRO A 223 2.28 11.48 15.45
N ALA A 224 2.87 11.88 14.32
CA ALA A 224 2.18 12.70 13.33
C ALA A 224 0.95 11.99 12.73
N PHE A 225 1.06 10.69 12.39
CA PHE A 225 -0.07 9.89 11.94
C PHE A 225 -1.16 9.78 13.01
N HIS A 226 -0.79 9.52 14.26
CA HIS A 226 -1.77 9.47 15.35
C HIS A 226 -2.51 10.80 15.53
N TYR A 227 -1.82 11.94 15.47
CA TYR A 227 -2.47 13.25 15.51
C TYR A 227 -3.47 13.40 14.37
N HIS A 228 -3.06 13.11 13.14
CA HIS A 228 -3.91 13.28 11.95
C HIS A 228 -5.21 12.47 12.01
N TRP A 229 -5.17 11.27 12.56
CA TRP A 229 -6.34 10.40 12.65
C TRP A 229 -7.18 10.60 13.92
N THR A 230 -6.66 11.25 14.95
CA THR A 230 -7.38 11.43 16.23
C THR A 230 -7.77 12.87 16.53
N GLY A 231 -7.06 13.84 15.96
CA GLY A 231 -7.13 15.25 16.37
C GLY A 231 -6.53 15.54 17.75
N ASP A 232 -5.94 14.56 18.43
CA ASP A 232 -5.42 14.73 19.79
C ASP A 232 -4.06 15.45 19.78
N LEU A 233 -4.05 16.67 20.33
CA LEU A 233 -2.87 17.54 20.35
C LEU A 233 -1.67 16.96 21.09
N ARG A 234 -1.85 16.00 22.01
CA ARG A 234 -0.73 15.33 22.69
C ARG A 234 0.19 14.61 21.72
N TRP A 235 -0.38 14.05 20.64
CA TRP A 235 0.38 13.43 19.56
C TRP A 235 1.11 14.48 18.72
N ALA A 236 0.47 15.63 18.44
CA ALA A 236 1.12 16.72 17.73
C ALA A 236 2.30 17.31 18.50
N GLU A 237 2.16 17.51 19.82
CA GLU A 237 3.23 17.99 20.70
C GLU A 237 4.44 17.03 20.66
N ARG A 238 4.17 15.72 20.71
CA ARG A 238 5.20 14.70 20.59
C ARG A 238 5.88 14.74 19.21
N ALA A 239 5.11 14.85 18.13
CA ALA A 239 5.64 15.00 16.78
C ALA A 239 6.51 16.28 16.65
N ARG A 240 6.07 17.40 17.23
CA ARG A 240 6.85 18.65 17.31
C ARG A 240 8.20 18.44 17.99
N ASP A 241 8.23 17.75 19.12
CA ASP A 241 9.47 17.54 19.86
C ASP A 241 10.47 16.69 19.06
N PHE A 242 9.97 15.65 18.36
CA PHE A 242 10.80 14.83 17.45
C PHE A 242 11.29 15.62 16.24
N ILE A 243 10.43 16.33 15.50
CA ILE A 243 10.89 17.04 14.29
C ILE A 243 11.88 18.16 14.65
N ARG A 244 11.68 18.84 15.78
CA ARG A 244 12.65 19.84 16.28
C ARG A 244 13.98 19.19 16.64
N HIS A 245 13.97 18.01 17.25
CA HIS A 245 15.19 17.24 17.49
C HIS A 245 15.90 16.89 16.17
N LEU A 246 15.17 16.35 15.19
CA LEU A 246 15.69 16.01 13.87
C LEU A 246 16.25 17.24 13.15
N ASN A 247 15.56 18.38 13.20
CA ASN A 247 16.01 19.66 12.63
C ASN A 247 17.32 20.16 13.23
N ARG A 248 17.53 19.97 14.54
CA ARG A 248 18.81 20.32 15.17
C ARG A 248 19.92 19.33 14.82
N ARG A 249 19.57 18.05 14.68
CA ARG A 249 20.51 16.95 14.48
C ARG A 249 21.02 16.85 13.04
N PHE A 250 20.16 17.15 12.07
CA PHE A 250 20.41 17.08 10.64
C PHE A 250 20.33 18.48 10.04
N LYS A 251 21.48 19.02 9.61
CA LYS A 251 21.59 20.38 9.06
C LYS A 251 21.40 20.47 7.54
N ASP A 252 21.54 19.33 6.85
CA ASP A 252 21.40 19.24 5.40
C ASP A 252 20.16 18.40 5.06
N ALA A 253 20.22 17.08 5.22
CA ALA A 253 19.14 16.15 4.90
C ALA A 253 18.85 15.20 6.07
N TYR A 254 17.59 14.80 6.22
CA TYR A 254 17.22 13.74 7.15
C TYR A 254 17.78 12.39 6.68
N LEU A 255 18.11 11.53 7.64
CA LEU A 255 18.48 10.16 7.35
C LEU A 255 17.23 9.35 7.02
N VAL A 256 17.09 8.98 5.75
CA VAL A 256 15.96 8.20 5.23
C VAL A 256 16.46 6.93 4.55
N SER A 257 15.63 5.89 4.56
CA SER A 257 15.81 4.67 3.80
C SER A 257 14.78 4.59 2.67
N ASP A 258 14.91 3.57 1.83
CA ASP A 258 13.91 3.21 0.84
C ASP A 258 12.51 2.92 1.44
N TYR A 259 12.41 2.50 2.70
CA TYR A 259 11.14 2.27 3.40
C TYR A 259 10.58 3.53 4.09
N THR A 260 11.43 4.48 4.47
CA THR A 260 11.03 5.64 5.31
C THR A 260 10.99 6.96 4.55
N PHE A 261 11.41 6.96 3.28
CA PHE A 261 11.36 8.15 2.46
C PHE A 261 9.94 8.66 2.22
N GLU A 262 8.94 7.79 2.05
CA GLU A 262 7.56 8.24 1.91
C GLU A 262 6.99 8.77 3.24
N SER A 263 7.26 8.06 4.35
CA SER A 263 6.59 8.30 5.63
C SER A 263 6.87 9.70 6.16
N ILE A 264 8.10 10.23 5.99
CA ILE A 264 8.46 11.57 6.47
C ILE A 264 7.69 12.70 5.77
N TYR A 265 7.48 12.62 4.45
CA TYR A 265 6.68 13.63 3.73
C TYR A 265 5.20 13.49 4.04
N ARG A 266 4.69 12.25 4.12
CA ARG A 266 3.30 12.00 4.48
C ARG A 266 2.99 12.52 5.87
N ALA A 267 3.84 12.20 6.84
CA ALA A 267 3.69 12.61 8.22
C ALA A 267 3.72 14.13 8.38
N TRP A 268 4.62 14.81 7.66
CA TRP A 268 4.66 16.26 7.67
C TRP A 268 3.39 16.86 7.04
N ASP A 269 2.98 16.40 5.85
CA ASP A 269 1.75 16.85 5.18
C ASP A 269 0.48 16.63 6.04
N MET A 270 0.51 15.63 6.91
CA MET A 270 -0.60 15.31 7.82
C MET A 270 -0.64 16.15 9.10
N ALA A 271 0.47 16.78 9.48
CA ALA A 271 0.64 17.46 10.76
C ALA A 271 1.02 18.95 10.63
N GLU A 272 1.40 19.42 9.44
CA GLU A 272 1.93 20.78 9.20
C GLU A 272 1.00 21.88 9.73
N GLU A 273 -0.31 21.70 9.66
CA GLU A 273 -1.32 22.65 10.13
C GLU A 273 -1.52 22.65 11.64
N ALA A 274 -0.93 21.71 12.38
CA ALA A 274 -1.13 21.62 13.81
C ALA A 274 -0.67 22.91 14.50
N PRO A 275 -1.45 23.41 15.48
CA PRO A 275 -1.16 24.68 16.16
C PRO A 275 0.12 24.64 16.99
N VAL A 276 0.68 23.46 17.25
CA VAL A 276 1.90 23.25 18.05
C VAL A 276 3.18 23.69 17.34
N PHE A 277 3.19 23.76 16.00
CA PHE A 277 4.36 24.16 15.22
C PHE A 277 4.39 25.67 15.03
N THR A 278 5.58 26.27 15.12
CA THR A 278 5.82 27.68 14.75
C THR A 278 6.07 27.81 13.25
N ASP A 279 6.08 29.04 12.73
CA ASP A 279 6.45 29.28 11.32
C ASP A 279 7.91 28.92 11.06
N GLU A 280 8.79 29.12 12.05
CA GLU A 280 10.19 28.68 11.99
C GLU A 280 10.29 27.15 11.88
N ASP A 281 9.54 26.40 12.69
CA ASP A 281 9.52 24.93 12.60
C ASP A 281 9.16 24.48 11.19
N ARG A 282 8.18 25.14 10.55
CA ARG A 282 7.72 24.81 9.20
C ARG A 282 8.76 25.12 8.15
N VAL A 283 9.31 26.34 8.16
CA VAL A 283 10.34 26.75 7.21
C VAL A 283 11.57 25.84 7.31
N THR A 284 12.05 25.55 8.53
CA THR A 284 13.20 24.66 8.74
C THR A 284 12.90 23.24 8.27
N THR A 285 11.73 22.70 8.61
CA THR A 285 11.36 21.33 8.22
C THR A 285 11.22 21.21 6.70
N VAL A 286 10.51 22.14 6.04
CA VAL A 286 10.37 22.15 4.58
C VAL A 286 11.72 22.29 3.89
N ARG A 287 12.64 23.12 4.43
CA ARG A 287 14.00 23.24 3.91
C ARG A 287 14.74 21.89 3.95
N ASN A 288 14.70 21.21 5.09
CA ASN A 288 15.32 19.91 5.28
C ASN A 288 14.66 18.83 4.41
N LEU A 289 13.34 18.90 4.19
CA LEU A 289 12.62 18.01 3.28
C LEU A 289 13.02 18.23 1.82
N VAL A 290 13.25 19.49 1.38
CA VAL A 290 13.78 19.75 0.04
C VAL A 290 15.18 19.17 -0.11
N GLN A 291 16.07 19.41 0.84
CA GLN A 291 17.41 18.84 0.81
C GLN A 291 17.40 17.31 0.83
N THR A 292 16.54 16.70 1.65
CA THR A 292 16.34 15.25 1.69
C THR A 292 15.89 14.72 0.33
N ALA A 293 14.95 15.40 -0.33
CA ALA A 293 14.51 15.02 -1.67
C ALA A 293 15.67 15.08 -2.67
N LEU A 294 16.43 16.19 -2.66
CA LEU A 294 17.60 16.42 -3.53
C LEU A 294 18.70 15.38 -3.30
N TYR A 295 19.00 15.04 -2.04
CA TYR A 295 19.94 13.97 -1.70
C TYR A 295 19.47 12.61 -2.21
N CYS A 296 18.16 12.36 -2.15
CA CYS A 296 17.51 11.14 -2.62
C CYS A 296 17.05 11.20 -4.08
N GLU A 297 17.60 12.09 -4.93
CA GLU A 297 17.16 12.22 -6.34
C GLU A 297 17.18 10.89 -7.10
N SER A 298 18.11 9.99 -6.76
CA SER A 298 18.20 8.65 -7.33
C SER A 298 16.96 7.76 -7.11
N PHE A 299 16.09 8.09 -6.16
CA PHE A 299 14.83 7.40 -5.92
C PHE A 299 13.78 7.71 -7.01
N SER A 300 13.92 8.84 -7.71
CA SER A 300 13.08 9.22 -8.87
C SER A 300 13.58 8.64 -10.21
N ARG A 301 14.37 7.56 -10.18
CA ARG A 301 14.95 6.95 -11.40
C ARG A 301 13.85 6.48 -12.36
N ARG A 302 14.12 6.63 -13.66
CA ARG A 302 13.29 6.00 -14.71
C ARG A 302 13.34 4.49 -14.54
N GLY A 303 12.17 3.86 -14.56
CA GLY A 303 12.06 2.40 -14.52
C GLY A 303 12.53 1.75 -15.81
N ASN A 304 12.91 0.48 -15.74
CA ASN A 304 12.94 -0.39 -16.90
C ASN A 304 11.58 -1.10 -16.99
N PRO A 305 10.82 -0.95 -18.08
CA PRO A 305 9.47 -1.54 -18.18
C PRO A 305 9.46 -3.08 -18.14
N LEU A 306 10.60 -3.72 -18.46
CA LEU A 306 10.79 -5.16 -18.30
C LEU A 306 11.27 -5.53 -16.89
N ARG A 307 12.12 -4.70 -16.28
CA ARG A 307 12.77 -4.93 -14.97
C ARG A 307 12.30 -3.89 -13.95
N VAL A 308 11.19 -4.21 -13.29
CA VAL A 308 10.56 -3.37 -12.26
C VAL A 308 11.34 -3.45 -10.95
N GLY A 309 12.02 -4.57 -10.70
CA GLY A 309 12.77 -4.82 -9.47
C GLY A 309 11.88 -5.29 -8.31
N SER A 310 12.36 -5.08 -7.09
CA SER A 310 11.71 -5.47 -5.84
C SER A 310 11.04 -4.28 -5.15
N THR A 311 10.54 -4.52 -3.94
CA THR A 311 10.06 -3.50 -3.01
C THR A 311 11.09 -2.40 -2.75
N HIS A 312 12.40 -2.73 -2.71
CA HIS A 312 13.50 -1.75 -2.55
C HIS A 312 13.65 -0.79 -3.74
N GLN A 313 13.00 -1.08 -4.87
CA GLN A 313 12.89 -0.17 -6.01
C GLN A 313 11.54 0.56 -6.00
N THR A 314 10.46 -0.14 -5.64
CA THR A 314 9.10 0.43 -5.72
C THR A 314 8.79 1.43 -4.60
N MET A 315 9.14 1.12 -3.35
CA MET A 315 8.92 2.01 -2.19
C MET A 315 9.57 3.40 -2.38
N PRO A 316 10.86 3.52 -2.75
CA PRO A 316 11.47 4.83 -2.92
C PRO A 316 10.88 5.61 -4.10
N VAL A 317 10.45 4.94 -5.16
CA VAL A 317 9.75 5.60 -6.29
C VAL A 317 8.39 6.14 -5.85
N MET A 318 7.66 5.42 -5.01
CA MET A 318 6.43 5.91 -4.39
C MET A 318 6.69 7.11 -3.46
N GLY A 319 7.77 7.04 -2.68
CA GLY A 319 8.21 8.15 -1.84
C GLY A 319 8.56 9.38 -2.68
N ALA A 320 9.26 9.22 -3.80
CA ALA A 320 9.56 10.30 -4.73
C ALA A 320 8.29 10.90 -5.35
N TRP A 321 7.34 10.05 -5.77
CA TRP A 321 6.04 10.52 -6.28
C TRP A 321 5.28 11.36 -5.22
N THR A 322 5.28 10.89 -3.97
CA THR A 322 4.64 11.58 -2.85
C THR A 322 5.33 12.89 -2.51
N ALA A 323 6.65 12.86 -2.32
CA ALA A 323 7.47 14.02 -2.00
C ALA A 323 7.33 15.11 -3.07
N SER A 324 7.40 14.74 -4.35
CA SER A 324 7.26 15.68 -5.45
C SER A 324 5.92 16.39 -5.45
N ARG A 325 4.82 15.70 -5.13
CA ARG A 325 3.48 16.30 -5.11
C ARG A 325 3.30 17.28 -3.94
N TYR A 326 3.75 16.88 -2.75
CA TYR A 326 3.78 17.75 -1.58
C TYR A 326 4.62 19.01 -1.88
N LEU A 327 5.86 18.85 -2.33
CA LEU A 327 6.77 19.97 -2.58
C LEU A 327 6.30 20.90 -3.70
N GLN A 328 5.64 20.39 -4.75
CA GLN A 328 5.03 21.24 -5.79
C GLN A 328 3.91 22.13 -5.24
N ARG A 329 3.07 21.59 -4.36
CA ARG A 329 2.00 22.35 -3.69
C ARG A 329 2.58 23.40 -2.74
N THR A 330 3.53 23.00 -1.91
CA THR A 330 4.09 23.83 -0.84
C THR A 330 5.00 24.93 -1.38
N LEU A 331 5.75 24.66 -2.45
CA LEU A 331 6.74 25.58 -3.04
C LEU A 331 6.27 26.18 -4.37
N HIS A 332 4.97 26.40 -4.52
CA HIS A 332 4.38 26.90 -5.77
C HIS A 332 4.95 28.26 -6.24
N ASP A 333 5.56 29.03 -5.33
CA ASP A 333 6.26 30.30 -5.57
C ASP A 333 7.73 30.12 -6.00
N GLN A 334 8.25 28.89 -6.02
CA GLN A 334 9.63 28.54 -6.41
C GLN A 334 9.65 27.78 -7.75
N PRO A 335 9.47 28.47 -8.90
CA PRO A 335 9.22 27.81 -10.20
C PRO A 335 10.33 26.86 -10.65
N ALA A 336 11.59 27.13 -10.29
CA ALA A 336 12.71 26.24 -10.61
C ALA A 336 12.62 24.88 -9.88
N LEU A 337 12.27 24.91 -8.59
CA LEU A 337 12.08 23.70 -7.78
C LEU A 337 10.81 22.96 -8.21
N VAL A 338 9.71 23.68 -8.43
CA VAL A 338 8.44 23.11 -8.93
C VAL A 338 8.67 22.36 -10.24
N LYS A 339 9.37 22.97 -11.20
CA LYS A 339 9.71 22.32 -12.47
C LYS A 339 10.49 21.02 -12.24
N ARG A 340 11.51 21.05 -11.38
CA ARG A 340 12.32 19.87 -11.07
C ARG A 340 11.48 18.75 -10.45
N PHE A 341 10.63 19.07 -9.46
CA PHE A 341 9.78 18.08 -8.82
C PHE A 341 8.68 17.55 -9.73
N ALA A 342 8.16 18.36 -10.66
CA ALA A 342 7.25 17.89 -11.71
C ALA A 342 7.91 16.85 -12.64
N GLU A 343 9.19 17.06 -13.01
CA GLU A 343 9.96 16.08 -13.79
C GLU A 343 10.18 14.77 -13.02
N TRP A 344 10.30 14.83 -11.69
CA TRP A 344 10.45 13.64 -10.83
C TRP A 344 9.12 12.89 -10.69
N GLU A 345 8.01 13.60 -10.47
CA GLU A 345 6.66 13.01 -10.48
C GLU A 345 6.38 12.31 -11.81
N ALA A 346 6.76 12.92 -12.94
CA ALA A 346 6.60 12.33 -14.27
C ALA A 346 7.41 11.03 -14.42
N ARG A 347 8.66 10.99 -13.94
CA ARG A 347 9.52 9.78 -13.95
C ARG A 347 8.96 8.67 -13.06
N ALA A 348 8.51 9.00 -11.85
CA ALA A 348 7.88 8.04 -10.96
C ALA A 348 6.58 7.48 -11.55
N SER A 349 5.77 8.35 -12.16
CA SER A 349 4.54 7.95 -12.85
C SER A 349 4.83 7.08 -14.09
N GLU A 350 5.93 7.30 -14.79
CA GLU A 350 6.39 6.42 -15.88
C GLU A 350 6.79 5.04 -15.37
N PHE A 351 7.52 4.96 -14.25
CA PHE A 351 7.86 3.70 -13.59
C PHE A 351 6.59 2.90 -13.28
N PHE A 352 5.60 3.50 -12.61
CA PHE A 352 4.38 2.78 -12.24
C PHE A 352 3.56 2.38 -13.47
N ARG A 353 3.42 3.23 -14.49
CA ARG A 353 2.76 2.86 -15.76
C ARG A 353 3.44 1.68 -16.45
N GLY A 354 4.77 1.54 -16.32
CA GLY A 354 5.49 0.36 -16.78
C GLY A 354 5.23 -0.86 -15.89
N ALA A 355 5.32 -0.68 -14.57
CA ALA A 355 5.19 -1.75 -13.59
C ALA A 355 3.83 -2.45 -13.64
N VAL A 356 2.74 -1.68 -13.72
CA VAL A 356 1.36 -2.20 -13.73
C VAL A 356 0.97 -2.91 -15.04
N LYS A 357 1.86 -2.94 -16.05
CA LYS A 357 1.70 -3.83 -17.22
C LYS A 357 1.95 -5.30 -16.87
N GLY A 358 2.59 -5.58 -15.73
CA GLY A 358 2.56 -6.90 -15.08
C GLY A 358 1.66 -6.90 -13.85
N HIS A 359 1.35 -8.09 -13.34
CA HIS A 359 0.59 -8.27 -12.09
C HIS A 359 1.39 -8.11 -10.78
N ARG A 360 2.73 -8.18 -10.81
CA ARG A 360 3.56 -8.04 -9.61
C ARG A 360 5.00 -7.68 -9.94
N ASP A 361 5.82 -7.48 -8.90
CA ASP A 361 7.24 -7.17 -8.98
C ASP A 361 8.13 -8.38 -9.35
N ASP A 362 9.45 -8.17 -9.36
CA ASP A 362 10.43 -9.16 -9.81
C ASP A 362 11.00 -10.06 -8.71
N ALA A 363 10.86 -9.70 -7.43
CA ALA A 363 11.53 -10.42 -6.35
C ALA A 363 10.93 -11.81 -6.07
N ASP A 364 9.62 -11.98 -6.25
CA ASP A 364 8.84 -13.13 -5.74
C ASP A 364 9.20 -13.47 -4.28
N ALA A 365 9.52 -12.45 -3.50
CA ALA A 365 9.80 -12.54 -2.09
C ALA A 365 8.47 -12.36 -1.37
N SER A 366 8.07 -13.39 -0.64
CA SER A 366 6.71 -13.61 -0.16
C SER A 366 6.02 -12.35 0.38
N ASP A 367 6.69 -11.69 1.32
CA ASP A 367 6.12 -10.58 2.09
C ASP A 367 6.33 -9.24 1.36
N SER A 368 7.49 -9.05 0.74
CA SER A 368 7.83 -7.81 0.05
C SER A 368 7.00 -7.64 -1.24
N THR A 369 6.74 -8.73 -1.98
CA THR A 369 5.90 -8.71 -3.18
C THR A 369 4.46 -8.26 -2.85
N LEU A 370 3.89 -8.69 -1.71
CA LEU A 370 2.58 -8.20 -1.26
C LEU A 370 2.59 -6.68 -1.03
N SER A 371 3.64 -6.16 -0.40
CA SER A 371 3.82 -4.71 -0.21
C SER A 371 3.87 -3.98 -1.57
N THR A 372 4.60 -4.52 -2.54
CA THR A 372 4.67 -3.93 -3.88
C THR A 372 3.31 -3.92 -4.59
N ILE A 373 2.54 -5.02 -4.52
CA ILE A 373 1.20 -5.07 -5.12
C ILE A 373 0.29 -4.01 -4.49
N ALA A 374 0.39 -3.80 -3.17
CA ALA A 374 -0.39 -2.76 -2.50
C ALA A 374 -0.03 -1.36 -3.00
N LEU A 375 1.26 -1.08 -3.22
CA LEU A 375 1.70 0.18 -3.84
C LEU A 375 1.15 0.35 -5.27
N PHE A 376 1.11 -0.71 -6.07
CA PHE A 376 0.54 -0.66 -7.43
C PHE A 376 -0.95 -0.31 -7.40
N LEU A 377 -1.71 -0.99 -6.54
CA LEU A 377 -3.14 -0.70 -6.34
C LEU A 377 -3.35 0.73 -5.87
N ARG A 378 -2.61 1.16 -4.84
CA ARG A 378 -2.70 2.48 -4.24
C ARG A 378 -2.36 3.58 -5.25
N TRP A 379 -1.24 3.45 -5.96
CA TRP A 379 -0.85 4.41 -7.00
C TRP A 379 -1.90 4.47 -8.11
N SER A 380 -2.41 3.33 -8.57
CA SER A 380 -3.43 3.30 -9.64
C SER A 380 -4.70 4.05 -9.27
N VAL A 381 -5.12 4.02 -8.01
CA VAL A 381 -6.27 4.79 -7.53
C VAL A 381 -5.89 6.27 -7.30
N ALA A 382 -4.81 6.54 -6.57
CA ALA A 382 -4.42 7.90 -6.19
C ALA A 382 -3.97 8.77 -7.38
N ALA A 383 -3.38 8.16 -8.41
CA ALA A 383 -2.99 8.84 -9.64
C ALA A 383 -4.12 8.86 -10.70
N HIS A 384 -5.27 8.27 -10.41
CA HIS A 384 -6.39 8.07 -11.36
C HIS A 384 -5.96 7.29 -12.63
N GLN A 385 -5.07 6.32 -12.46
CA GLN A 385 -4.48 5.50 -13.52
C GLN A 385 -4.95 4.04 -13.39
N HIS A 386 -6.16 3.78 -13.89
CA HIS A 386 -6.90 2.54 -13.67
C HIS A 386 -6.52 1.37 -14.59
N GLY A 387 -5.51 1.54 -15.46
CA GLY A 387 -5.09 0.52 -16.43
C GLY A 387 -4.70 -0.82 -15.79
N TYR A 388 -4.24 -0.79 -14.53
CA TYR A 388 -3.94 -2.00 -13.76
C TYR A 388 -5.19 -2.88 -13.50
N PHE A 389 -6.31 -2.24 -13.20
CA PHE A 389 -7.60 -2.90 -12.99
C PHE A 389 -8.23 -3.32 -14.32
N GLN A 390 -8.23 -2.42 -15.31
CA GLN A 390 -8.84 -2.63 -16.62
C GLN A 390 -8.19 -3.77 -17.42
N SER A 391 -6.88 -3.97 -17.28
CA SER A 391 -6.14 -5.07 -17.93
C SER A 391 -6.36 -6.44 -17.30
N GLY A 392 -6.98 -6.51 -16.11
CA GLY A 392 -7.08 -7.74 -15.32
C GLY A 392 -5.81 -8.08 -14.53
N ASN A 393 -4.73 -7.31 -14.67
CA ASN A 393 -3.48 -7.53 -13.92
C ASN A 393 -3.67 -7.40 -12.41
N ALA A 394 -4.48 -6.44 -11.94
CA ALA A 394 -4.82 -6.33 -10.52
C ALA A 394 -5.50 -7.59 -10.00
N ARG A 395 -6.41 -8.19 -10.78
CA ARG A 395 -7.09 -9.45 -10.42
C ARG A 395 -6.10 -10.62 -10.34
N ALA A 396 -5.15 -10.70 -11.28
CA ALA A 396 -4.09 -11.71 -11.25
C ALA A 396 -3.16 -11.53 -10.01
N ALA A 397 -2.88 -10.28 -9.63
CA ALA A 397 -2.09 -9.96 -8.45
C ALA A 397 -2.79 -10.34 -7.14
N ILE A 398 -4.11 -10.15 -7.07
CA ILE A 398 -4.93 -10.58 -5.94
C ILE A 398 -4.98 -12.10 -5.86
N LEU A 399 -5.13 -12.79 -7.01
CA LEU A 399 -5.02 -14.25 -7.07
C LEU A 399 -3.67 -14.72 -6.50
N PHE A 400 -2.57 -14.09 -6.88
CA PHE A 400 -1.27 -14.34 -6.27
C PHE A 400 -1.32 -14.13 -4.75
N ALA A 401 -1.81 -12.97 -4.30
CA ALA A 401 -1.80 -12.59 -2.89
C ALA A 401 -2.62 -13.56 -2.01
N VAL A 402 -3.79 -13.99 -2.51
CA VAL A 402 -4.64 -14.97 -1.82
C VAL A 402 -4.01 -16.36 -1.83
N ASN A 403 -3.50 -16.81 -2.98
CA ASN A 403 -2.85 -18.13 -3.07
C ASN A 403 -1.60 -18.22 -2.21
N HIS A 404 -0.92 -17.10 -2.02
CA HIS A 404 0.30 -17.01 -1.23
C HIS A 404 0.06 -17.11 0.28
N ASN A 405 -1.14 -16.83 0.77
CA ASN A 405 -1.45 -16.91 2.20
C ASN A 405 -2.16 -18.23 2.54
N ASP A 406 -1.70 -18.88 3.60
CA ASP A 406 -2.30 -20.11 4.11
C ASP A 406 -3.55 -19.83 4.99
N PRO A 407 -4.35 -20.86 5.33
CA PRO A 407 -5.56 -20.69 6.14
C PRO A 407 -5.31 -20.28 7.61
N LEU A 408 -4.05 -20.23 8.06
CA LEU A 408 -3.69 -19.66 9.36
C LEU A 408 -3.36 -18.17 9.25
N GLY A 409 -3.28 -17.63 8.03
CA GLY A 409 -2.93 -16.24 7.76
C GLY A 409 -1.43 -16.00 7.67
N PHE A 410 -0.64 -17.05 7.43
CA PHE A 410 0.82 -16.96 7.33
C PHE A 410 1.30 -17.14 5.89
N SER A 411 2.44 -16.53 5.63
CA SER A 411 3.17 -16.60 4.37
C SER A 411 4.10 -17.83 4.34
N PRO A 412 4.32 -18.50 3.18
CA PRO A 412 5.13 -19.70 3.00
C PRO A 412 6.64 -19.50 3.28
N GLY A 413 7.12 -18.26 3.31
CA GLY A 413 8.53 -17.95 3.55
C GLY A 413 9.46 -18.49 2.47
N LEU A 414 9.22 -18.07 1.23
CA LEU A 414 9.93 -18.59 0.05
C LEU A 414 11.26 -17.88 -0.24
N ASP A 415 11.48 -16.68 0.29
CA ASP A 415 12.74 -15.96 0.08
C ASP A 415 13.89 -16.48 0.96
N THR A 416 15.11 -15.96 0.71
CA THR A 416 16.32 -16.29 1.50
C THR A 416 16.73 -15.17 2.46
N TYR A 417 15.82 -14.24 2.75
CA TYR A 417 16.08 -13.05 3.56
C TYR A 417 15.10 -12.94 4.74
N GLY A 418 14.02 -12.17 4.60
CA GLY A 418 13.05 -11.92 5.64
C GLY A 418 12.20 -13.16 5.91
N GLY A 419 11.56 -13.68 4.87
CA GLY A 419 10.75 -14.91 4.90
C GLY A 419 11.54 -16.18 5.25
N ALA A 420 12.88 -16.17 5.13
CA ALA A 420 13.72 -17.30 5.53
C ALA A 420 13.73 -17.60 7.04
N ARG A 421 13.40 -16.62 7.90
CA ARG A 421 13.44 -16.79 9.36
C ARG A 421 12.09 -17.34 9.85
N LEU A 422 12.06 -18.41 10.63
CA LEU A 422 10.77 -18.97 11.10
C LEU A 422 9.89 -17.94 11.84
N GLY A 423 10.49 -17.06 12.64
CA GLY A 423 9.76 -16.01 13.36
C GLY A 423 9.18 -14.90 12.47
N SER A 424 9.60 -14.78 11.21
CA SER A 424 8.98 -13.81 10.28
C SER A 424 7.62 -14.28 9.77
N MET A 425 7.30 -15.57 9.85
CA MET A 425 5.97 -16.06 9.51
C MET A 425 4.88 -15.42 10.38
N LEU A 426 5.18 -15.15 11.65
CA LEU A 426 4.28 -14.44 12.57
C LEU A 426 4.22 -12.92 12.31
N ARG A 427 5.04 -12.42 11.39
CA ARG A 427 5.15 -11.00 11.01
C ARG A 427 4.91 -10.76 9.52
N GLY A 428 4.39 -11.76 8.79
CA GLY A 428 4.11 -11.66 7.36
C GLY A 428 3.00 -10.64 7.06
N TYR A 429 2.78 -10.33 5.79
CA TYR A 429 1.69 -9.45 5.37
C TYR A 429 0.49 -10.26 4.88
N GLY A 430 -0.72 -9.92 5.36
CA GLY A 430 -1.94 -10.52 4.84
C GLY A 430 -2.54 -9.72 3.67
N PRO A 431 -3.42 -10.31 2.84
CA PRO A 431 -3.90 -9.71 1.60
C PRO A 431 -5.15 -8.82 1.79
N LEU A 432 -5.50 -8.47 3.03
CA LEU A 432 -6.78 -7.82 3.33
C LEU A 432 -6.93 -6.46 2.64
N TYR A 433 -5.91 -5.60 2.69
CA TYR A 433 -5.92 -4.31 2.00
C TYR A 433 -6.14 -4.48 0.49
N HIS A 434 -5.47 -5.48 -0.12
CA HIS A 434 -5.61 -5.77 -1.55
C HIS A 434 -7.05 -6.15 -1.91
N LEU A 435 -7.66 -7.01 -1.10
CA LEU A 435 -9.04 -7.48 -1.29
C LEU A 435 -10.05 -6.36 -1.09
N GLN A 436 -9.87 -5.56 -0.05
CA GLN A 436 -10.73 -4.42 0.30
C GLN A 436 -10.72 -3.34 -0.80
N LEU A 437 -9.52 -2.93 -1.23
CA LEU A 437 -9.39 -1.95 -2.31
C LEU A 437 -9.96 -2.50 -3.63
N ALA A 438 -9.70 -3.76 -3.96
CA ALA A 438 -10.25 -4.38 -5.16
C ALA A 438 -11.78 -4.52 -5.13
N ALA A 439 -12.34 -4.84 -3.97
CA ALA A 439 -13.78 -4.87 -3.74
C ALA A 439 -14.41 -3.49 -3.96
N PHE A 440 -13.75 -2.42 -3.48
CA PHE A 440 -14.20 -1.05 -3.70
C PHE A 440 -14.12 -0.62 -5.16
N VAL A 441 -12.96 -0.84 -5.81
CA VAL A 441 -12.71 -0.40 -7.19
C VAL A 441 -13.58 -1.15 -8.20
N GLY A 442 -13.69 -2.47 -8.03
CA GLY A 442 -14.44 -3.33 -8.96
C GLY A 442 -15.90 -3.53 -8.59
N ASP A 443 -16.35 -2.99 -7.45
CA ASP A 443 -17.65 -3.30 -6.85
C ASP A 443 -17.95 -4.81 -6.74
N ASP A 444 -16.90 -5.62 -6.53
CA ASP A 444 -16.97 -7.07 -6.74
C ASP A 444 -17.41 -7.82 -5.46
N PRO A 445 -18.61 -8.44 -5.44
CA PRO A 445 -19.11 -9.16 -4.28
C PRO A 445 -18.26 -10.39 -3.90
N ARG A 446 -17.44 -10.91 -4.82
CA ARG A 446 -16.48 -12.00 -4.56
C ARG A 446 -15.26 -11.51 -3.79
N MET A 447 -14.79 -10.30 -4.07
CA MET A 447 -13.68 -9.70 -3.33
C MET A 447 -14.12 -9.34 -1.91
N ARG A 448 -15.38 -8.90 -1.73
CA ARG A 448 -15.99 -8.71 -0.39
C ARG A 448 -16.02 -10.03 0.38
N TRP A 449 -16.53 -11.09 -0.26
CA TRP A 449 -16.58 -12.43 0.34
C TRP A 449 -15.21 -12.95 0.79
N LEU A 450 -14.17 -12.72 -0.01
CA LEU A 450 -12.78 -13.05 0.32
C LEU A 450 -12.25 -12.18 1.46
N ALA A 451 -12.47 -10.86 1.43
CA ALA A 451 -12.01 -9.95 2.47
C ALA A 451 -12.54 -10.33 3.86
N ARG A 452 -13.72 -10.94 3.95
CA ARG A 452 -14.30 -11.41 5.22
C ARG A 452 -13.83 -12.81 5.66
N ARG A 453 -13.23 -13.61 4.78
CA ARG A 453 -12.89 -15.03 5.03
C ARG A 453 -11.40 -15.33 4.99
N VAL A 454 -10.62 -14.58 4.22
CA VAL A 454 -9.17 -14.76 4.17
C VAL A 454 -8.58 -14.29 5.51
N PRO A 455 -7.87 -15.16 6.24
CA PRO A 455 -7.27 -14.78 7.50
C PRO A 455 -6.23 -13.67 7.29
N ASN A 456 -6.30 -12.63 8.12
CA ASN A 456 -5.38 -11.50 8.11
C ASN A 456 -4.72 -11.38 9.48
N ARG A 457 -3.73 -12.24 9.75
CA ARG A 457 -2.94 -12.23 11.00
C ARG A 457 -1.60 -11.51 10.88
N GLY A 458 -1.30 -11.03 9.68
CA GLY A 458 -0.08 -10.31 9.39
C GLY A 458 -0.02 -8.91 10.01
N LEU A 459 1.17 -8.31 10.03
CA LEU A 459 1.31 -6.88 10.30
C LEU A 459 0.58 -6.08 9.22
N GLU A 460 0.08 -4.88 9.57
CA GLU A 460 -0.36 -3.92 8.57
C GLU A 460 0.82 -3.57 7.65
N GLN A 461 0.56 -3.40 6.35
CA GLN A 461 1.60 -3.40 5.32
C GLN A 461 2.45 -2.13 5.35
N TYR A 462 3.75 -2.23 5.05
CA TYR A 462 4.61 -1.04 4.83
C TYR A 462 4.06 -0.09 3.75
N ALA A 463 3.28 -0.62 2.78
CA ALA A 463 2.61 0.16 1.75
C ALA A 463 1.48 1.06 2.29
N GLN A 464 1.03 0.85 3.52
CA GLN A 464 0.17 1.75 4.28
C GLN A 464 0.99 2.63 5.25
N GLY A 465 2.32 2.64 5.19
CA GLY A 465 3.15 3.55 5.99
C GLY A 465 3.01 3.39 7.50
N ASP A 466 2.68 2.19 8.01
CA ASP A 466 2.33 1.96 9.43
C ASP A 466 1.22 2.91 9.92
N LEU A 467 0.25 3.23 9.05
CA LEU A 467 -0.88 4.09 9.41
C LEU A 467 -1.72 3.41 10.51
N PRO A 468 -1.98 4.11 11.63
CA PRO A 468 -2.74 3.53 12.72
C PRO A 468 -4.21 3.36 12.34
N TYR A 469 -4.91 2.53 13.12
CA TYR A 469 -6.37 2.41 13.10
C TYR A 469 -6.96 1.84 11.80
N ARG A 470 -6.16 1.20 10.93
CA ARG A 470 -6.61 0.77 9.60
C ARG A 470 -7.22 1.92 8.80
N ALA A 471 -6.77 3.15 9.04
CA ALA A 471 -7.23 4.30 8.30
C ALA A 471 -6.92 4.11 6.81
N CYS A 472 -7.86 4.51 5.95
CA CYS A 472 -7.77 4.32 4.51
C CYS A 472 -7.63 2.86 4.04
N ALA A 473 -8.18 1.89 4.78
CA ALA A 473 -8.11 0.46 4.43
C ALA A 473 -9.10 0.02 3.34
N PHE A 474 -10.02 0.90 2.92
CA PHE A 474 -11.10 0.62 1.96
C PHE A 474 -12.09 -0.40 2.52
N SER A 475 -12.49 -0.20 3.77
CA SER A 475 -13.27 -1.19 4.51
C SER A 475 -14.54 -1.58 3.78
N VAL A 476 -14.90 -2.86 3.87
CA VAL A 476 -16.11 -3.38 3.23
C VAL A 476 -17.27 -3.16 4.18
N PRO A 477 -18.35 -2.45 3.77
CA PRO A 477 -19.53 -2.26 4.60
C PRO A 477 -20.09 -3.60 5.08
N ALA A 478 -20.60 -3.64 6.32
CA ALA A 478 -21.07 -4.88 6.94
C ALA A 478 -22.24 -5.54 6.18
N ASP A 479 -23.11 -4.71 5.61
CA ASP A 479 -24.30 -5.06 4.84
C ASP A 479 -24.04 -5.23 3.33
N ALA A 480 -22.81 -4.96 2.86
CA ALA A 480 -22.50 -5.08 1.44
C ALA A 480 -22.70 -6.52 0.94
N PRO A 481 -23.35 -6.73 -0.22
CA PRO A 481 -23.67 -8.05 -0.74
C PRO A 481 -22.40 -8.81 -1.13
N GLU A 482 -22.42 -10.12 -0.89
CA GLU A 482 -21.33 -11.04 -1.17
C GLU A 482 -21.72 -12.13 -2.17
N ALA A 483 -20.73 -12.66 -2.87
CA ALA A 483 -20.85 -13.83 -3.72
C ALA A 483 -19.64 -14.75 -3.48
N PRO A 484 -19.82 -16.08 -3.35
CA PRO A 484 -18.70 -16.98 -3.17
C PRO A 484 -17.64 -16.87 -4.27
N ALA A 485 -16.36 -16.79 -3.89
CA ALA A 485 -15.24 -16.78 -4.82
C ALA A 485 -14.75 -18.21 -5.12
N GLU A 486 -15.63 -19.05 -5.68
CA GLU A 486 -15.38 -20.50 -5.86
C GLU A 486 -14.13 -20.82 -6.70
N LEU A 487 -13.68 -19.90 -7.56
CA LEU A 487 -12.44 -20.06 -8.34
C LEU A 487 -11.18 -20.17 -7.48
N LEU A 488 -11.24 -19.72 -6.23
CA LEU A 488 -10.13 -19.78 -5.27
C LEU A 488 -10.29 -20.91 -4.26
N VAL A 489 -11.42 -21.63 -4.28
CA VAL A 489 -11.66 -22.83 -3.46
C VAL A 489 -11.59 -24.06 -4.36
N GLY A 490 -10.81 -25.05 -3.94
CA GLY A 490 -10.42 -26.17 -4.79
C GLY A 490 -8.99 -25.97 -5.30
N PHE A 491 -8.81 -26.09 -6.61
CA PHE A 491 -7.51 -26.00 -7.26
C PHE A 491 -7.45 -24.77 -8.18
N SER A 492 -6.43 -23.93 -8.00
CA SER A 492 -6.21 -22.71 -8.79
C SER A 492 -4.76 -22.58 -9.25
N ILE A 493 -4.56 -21.90 -10.38
CA ILE A 493 -3.23 -21.62 -10.95
C ILE A 493 -3.13 -20.12 -11.21
N ALA A 494 -2.13 -19.49 -10.60
CA ALA A 494 -1.69 -18.16 -10.94
C ALA A 494 -0.73 -18.25 -12.15
N PRO A 495 -1.07 -17.69 -13.32
CA PRO A 495 -0.23 -17.77 -14.50
C PRO A 495 1.04 -16.91 -14.34
N LEU A 496 2.10 -17.27 -15.05
CA LEU A 496 3.25 -16.38 -15.20
C LEU A 496 2.87 -15.26 -16.17
N CYS A 497 3.06 -13.99 -15.79
CA CYS A 497 2.71 -12.90 -16.71
C CYS A 497 3.76 -12.72 -17.81
N GLN A 498 3.30 -12.18 -18.94
CA GLN A 498 4.14 -11.89 -20.09
C GLN A 498 5.35 -11.02 -19.73
N ARG A 499 5.17 -9.97 -18.92
CA ARG A 499 6.29 -9.11 -18.46
C ARG A 499 7.38 -9.94 -17.76
N ARG A 500 6.99 -10.79 -16.82
CA ARG A 500 7.92 -11.60 -16.03
C ARG A 500 8.58 -12.67 -16.90
N TYR A 501 7.84 -13.28 -17.81
CA TYR A 501 8.37 -14.22 -18.79
C TYR A 501 9.45 -13.57 -19.66
N LEU A 502 9.19 -12.39 -20.21
CA LEU A 502 10.16 -11.64 -21.01
C LEU A 502 11.37 -11.19 -20.20
N HIS A 503 11.19 -10.78 -18.93
CA HIS A 503 12.31 -10.47 -18.05
C HIS A 503 13.21 -11.70 -17.84
N VAL A 504 12.62 -12.87 -17.57
CA VAL A 504 13.39 -14.11 -17.43
C VAL A 504 14.12 -14.45 -18.72
N LEU A 505 13.46 -14.30 -19.88
CA LEU A 505 14.04 -14.58 -21.19
C LEU A 505 15.24 -13.68 -21.49
N ASP A 506 15.16 -12.39 -21.16
CA ASP A 506 16.25 -11.40 -21.32
C ASP A 506 17.48 -11.74 -20.47
N GLY A 507 17.32 -12.52 -19.39
CA GLY A 507 18.40 -12.93 -18.49
C GLY A 507 18.97 -14.33 -18.70
N GLN A 508 18.44 -15.13 -19.64
CA GLN A 508 18.81 -16.54 -19.81
C GLN A 508 19.37 -16.85 -21.20
N SER A 509 20.34 -17.77 -21.26
CA SER A 509 20.88 -18.37 -22.50
C SER A 509 20.21 -19.70 -22.88
N GLY A 510 19.07 -20.05 -22.25
CA GLY A 510 18.34 -21.32 -22.43
C GLY A 510 16.92 -21.16 -22.99
N LYS A 511 16.31 -22.28 -23.44
CA LYS A 511 14.92 -22.29 -23.92
C LYS A 511 13.94 -22.38 -22.75
N LEU A 512 13.14 -21.33 -22.54
CA LEU A 512 12.00 -21.38 -21.63
C LEU A 512 10.85 -22.23 -22.24
N PRO A 513 9.99 -22.84 -21.41
CA PRO A 513 8.73 -23.38 -21.89
C PRO A 513 7.88 -22.28 -22.55
N PRO A 514 6.95 -22.61 -23.47
CA PRO A 514 5.96 -21.65 -23.94
C PRO A 514 5.23 -20.98 -22.77
N LEU A 515 4.92 -19.69 -22.90
CA LEU A 515 4.33 -18.87 -21.83
C LEU A 515 3.04 -19.48 -21.27
N GLU A 516 2.20 -20.05 -22.13
CA GLU A 516 0.95 -20.71 -21.77
C GLU A 516 1.16 -21.99 -20.93
N GLN A 517 2.37 -22.54 -20.92
CA GLN A 517 2.77 -23.66 -20.06
C GLN A 517 3.55 -23.19 -18.83
N CYS A 518 3.75 -21.88 -18.64
CA CYS A 518 4.41 -21.33 -17.46
C CYS A 518 3.37 -20.90 -16.41
N PHE A 519 3.69 -21.14 -15.15
CA PHE A 519 2.87 -20.71 -14.02
C PHE A 519 3.74 -20.11 -12.92
N ASP A 520 3.14 -19.26 -12.12
CA ASP A 520 3.75 -18.64 -10.96
C ASP A 520 3.58 -19.55 -9.74
N LYS A 521 2.31 -19.85 -9.42
CA LYS A 521 1.90 -20.64 -8.27
C LYS A 521 0.70 -21.51 -8.63
N ALA A 522 0.65 -22.71 -8.07
CA ALA A 522 -0.53 -23.54 -8.09
C ALA A 522 -0.95 -23.82 -6.63
N CYS A 523 -2.22 -23.64 -6.32
CA CYS A 523 -2.75 -23.71 -4.97
C CYS A 523 -3.91 -24.69 -4.90
N PHE A 524 -3.87 -25.56 -3.91
CA PHE A 524 -4.96 -26.46 -3.53
C PHE A 524 -5.49 -26.01 -2.18
N ARG A 525 -6.80 -25.79 -2.04
CA ARG A 525 -7.40 -25.48 -0.74
C ARG A 525 -8.86 -25.89 -0.59
N THR A 526 -9.28 -26.41 0.56
CA THR A 526 -10.70 -26.67 0.85
C THR A 526 -11.47 -25.42 1.24
N GLY A 527 -10.77 -24.39 1.72
CA GLY A 527 -11.37 -23.14 2.18
C GLY A 527 -10.32 -22.19 2.76
N PHE A 528 -10.73 -21.36 3.72
CA PHE A 528 -9.91 -20.32 4.35
C PHE A 528 -9.93 -20.36 5.88
N ALA A 529 -10.72 -21.24 6.49
CA ALA A 529 -10.73 -21.44 7.92
C ALA A 529 -9.43 -22.13 8.35
N GLY A 530 -8.98 -21.91 9.59
CA GLY A 530 -7.70 -22.47 10.06
C GLY A 530 -7.57 -23.99 9.96
N GLN A 531 -8.68 -24.73 9.90
CA GLN A 531 -8.71 -26.19 9.76
C GLN A 531 -8.64 -26.67 8.30
N ASP A 532 -8.79 -25.77 7.32
CA ASP A 532 -8.84 -26.12 5.91
C ASP A 532 -7.48 -26.63 5.39
N GLN A 533 -7.54 -27.59 4.47
CA GLN A 533 -6.36 -28.05 3.74
C GLN A 533 -5.85 -26.94 2.84
N TYR A 534 -4.53 -26.81 2.76
CA TYR A 534 -3.85 -25.90 1.85
C TYR A 534 -2.49 -26.44 1.42
N LEU A 535 -2.22 -26.46 0.12
CA LEU A 535 -0.89 -26.75 -0.43
C LEU A 535 -0.53 -25.71 -1.50
N LEU A 536 0.70 -25.20 -1.45
CA LEU A 536 1.25 -24.29 -2.45
C LEU A 536 2.39 -24.95 -3.22
N LEU A 537 2.26 -25.01 -4.55
CA LEU A 537 3.31 -25.41 -5.49
C LEU A 537 3.87 -24.16 -6.18
N GLN A 538 5.19 -24.01 -6.19
CA GLN A 538 5.89 -22.88 -6.78
C GLN A 538 6.37 -23.20 -8.20
N GLY A 539 6.05 -22.35 -9.19
CA GLY A 539 6.32 -22.57 -10.60
C GLY A 539 7.60 -21.91 -11.13
N ILE A 540 8.12 -20.90 -10.43
CA ILE A 540 9.28 -20.09 -10.83
C ILE A 540 10.29 -19.95 -9.69
N HIS A 541 11.57 -19.79 -10.00
CA HIS A 541 12.56 -19.38 -9.01
C HIS A 541 12.27 -17.97 -8.48
N CYS A 542 12.49 -17.75 -7.19
CA CYS A 542 12.53 -16.39 -6.64
C CYS A 542 13.92 -15.81 -6.95
N GLU A 543 14.07 -14.48 -7.08
CA GLU A 543 15.33 -13.85 -7.54
C GLU A 543 16.57 -14.31 -6.78
N ARG A 544 16.39 -14.58 -5.49
CA ARG A 544 17.45 -15.06 -4.61
C ARG A 544 17.24 -16.49 -4.15
N ALA A 545 16.21 -17.24 -4.57
CA ALA A 545 15.94 -18.58 -4.05
C ALA A 545 15.55 -19.58 -5.14
N GLN A 546 16.25 -20.72 -5.18
CA GLN A 546 15.95 -21.83 -6.10
C GLN A 546 14.71 -22.60 -5.63
N ASN A 547 13.54 -22.13 -6.05
CA ASN A 547 12.23 -22.63 -5.60
C ASN A 547 11.34 -23.22 -6.72
N ALA A 548 11.84 -23.42 -7.93
CA ALA A 548 10.97 -23.91 -9.00
C ALA A 548 10.61 -25.36 -8.71
N ASN A 549 9.34 -25.72 -8.90
CA ASN A 549 8.78 -27.06 -8.71
C ASN A 549 8.73 -27.57 -7.24
N ILE A 550 8.97 -26.70 -6.25
CA ILE A 550 8.91 -27.08 -4.82
C ILE A 550 7.50 -26.96 -4.25
N ILE A 551 7.22 -27.74 -3.20
CA ILE A 551 6.06 -27.47 -2.33
C ILE A 551 6.47 -26.40 -1.31
N GLY A 552 5.89 -25.21 -1.45
CA GLY A 552 6.19 -24.05 -0.60
C GLY A 552 5.71 -24.24 0.83
N ARG A 553 4.48 -24.74 0.99
CA ARG A 553 3.78 -24.88 2.27
C ARG A 553 2.72 -25.98 2.15
N TYR A 554 2.49 -26.70 3.25
CA TYR A 554 1.32 -27.56 3.44
C TYR A 554 0.73 -27.31 4.84
N VAL A 555 -0.58 -27.04 4.89
CA VAL A 555 -1.38 -26.85 6.10
C VAL A 555 -2.59 -27.79 6.04
N ASP A 556 -2.90 -28.43 7.16
CA ASP A 556 -4.10 -29.25 7.34
C ASP A 556 -4.41 -29.37 8.84
N LYS A 557 -5.68 -29.45 9.20
CA LYS A 557 -6.15 -29.66 10.59
C LYS A 557 -5.57 -28.64 11.58
N GLY A 558 -5.49 -27.37 11.18
CA GLY A 558 -5.00 -26.31 12.05
C GLY A 558 -3.49 -26.28 12.23
N GLN A 559 -2.72 -27.08 11.48
CA GLN A 559 -1.28 -27.21 11.66
C GLN A 559 -0.50 -27.01 10.37
N VAL A 560 0.67 -26.39 10.50
CA VAL A 560 1.68 -26.34 9.44
C VAL A 560 2.44 -27.67 9.42
N TRP A 561 2.33 -28.43 8.33
CA TRP A 561 3.01 -29.72 8.15
C TRP A 561 4.31 -29.60 7.38
N LEU A 562 4.37 -28.72 6.36
CA LEU A 562 5.57 -28.48 5.56
C LEU A 562 5.97 -27.00 5.56
N ILE A 563 7.27 -26.75 5.69
CA ILE A 563 7.88 -25.41 5.65
C ILE A 563 8.95 -25.30 4.58
N SER A 564 9.15 -24.12 4.01
CA SER A 564 10.25 -23.85 3.05
C SER A 564 11.25 -22.80 3.53
N ASN A 565 11.00 -22.19 4.70
CA ASN A 565 11.82 -21.15 5.28
C ASN A 565 13.28 -21.62 5.42
N SER A 566 14.18 -20.98 4.67
CA SER A 566 15.63 -21.15 4.82
C SER A 566 16.39 -20.08 4.05
N SER A 567 17.45 -19.55 4.67
CA SER A 567 18.39 -18.64 4.03
C SER A 567 19.31 -19.36 3.03
N GLN A 568 19.33 -20.69 3.05
CA GLN A 568 20.16 -21.51 2.19
C GLN A 568 19.53 -21.72 0.82
N GLN A 569 20.40 -21.83 -0.19
CA GLN A 569 20.04 -21.98 -1.59
C GLN A 569 19.96 -23.44 -2.02
N GLY A 570 19.06 -23.73 -2.95
CA GLY A 570 19.00 -25.02 -3.62
C GLY A 570 17.93 -25.95 -3.08
N HIS A 571 17.57 -26.92 -3.93
CA HIS A 571 16.47 -27.84 -3.68
C HIS A 571 16.69 -28.72 -2.43
N TYR A 572 17.94 -28.93 -1.99
CA TYR A 572 18.23 -29.62 -0.73
C TYR A 572 17.62 -28.93 0.50
N TYR A 573 17.43 -27.62 0.46
CA TYR A 573 16.87 -26.85 1.58
C TYR A 573 15.38 -26.54 1.39
N ARG A 574 14.68 -27.28 0.52
CA ARG A 574 13.27 -27.07 0.15
C ARG A 574 12.51 -28.41 0.12
N ASN A 575 11.17 -28.35 0.03
CA ASN A 575 10.35 -29.57 -0.17
C ASN A 575 10.39 -29.98 -1.65
N ALA A 576 11.46 -30.66 -2.05
CA ALA A 576 11.85 -30.84 -3.44
C ALA A 576 12.54 -32.20 -3.66
N LEU A 577 12.69 -32.57 -4.93
CA LEU A 577 13.69 -33.56 -5.31
C LEU A 577 15.03 -32.83 -5.53
N TYR A 578 15.96 -33.03 -4.62
CA TYR A 578 17.35 -32.63 -4.85
C TYR A 578 17.99 -33.61 -5.84
N LEU A 579 18.53 -33.08 -6.93
CA LEU A 579 19.30 -33.83 -7.91
C LEU A 579 20.70 -33.21 -8.00
N SER A 580 21.71 -34.05 -8.15
CA SER A 580 23.09 -33.62 -8.34
C SER A 580 23.84 -34.61 -9.22
N ASP A 581 24.66 -34.11 -10.14
CA ASP A 581 25.62 -34.90 -10.93
C ASP A 581 27.03 -34.92 -10.28
N GLY A 582 27.13 -34.43 -9.04
CA GLY A 582 28.39 -34.28 -8.30
C GLY A 582 29.18 -33.01 -8.63
N ARG A 583 28.88 -32.32 -9.74
CA ARG A 583 29.52 -31.05 -10.14
C ARG A 583 28.62 -29.86 -9.90
N ASN A 584 27.33 -30.02 -10.20
CA ASN A 584 26.30 -28.97 -10.12
C ASN A 584 26.69 -27.70 -10.87
N GLU A 585 27.43 -27.86 -11.97
CA GLU A 585 27.89 -26.75 -12.81
C GLU A 585 26.79 -26.33 -13.80
N GLY A 586 26.67 -25.03 -14.04
CA GLY A 586 25.72 -24.44 -14.98
C GLY A 586 24.52 -23.75 -14.32
N ALA A 587 23.82 -22.94 -15.12
CA ALA A 587 22.63 -22.25 -14.67
C ALA A 587 21.43 -23.20 -14.70
N LEU A 588 20.65 -23.21 -13.62
CA LEU A 588 19.35 -23.88 -13.58
C LEU A 588 18.31 -23.07 -14.39
N PRO A 589 17.30 -23.72 -14.98
CA PRO A 589 16.19 -22.99 -15.60
C PRO A 589 15.44 -22.15 -14.58
N SER A 590 14.91 -20.99 -14.98
CA SER A 590 14.18 -20.14 -14.05
C SER A 590 12.74 -20.60 -13.77
N VAL A 591 12.12 -21.33 -14.70
CA VAL A 591 10.68 -21.63 -14.71
C VAL A 591 10.46 -23.12 -14.99
N CYS A 592 9.54 -23.75 -14.27
CA CYS A 592 9.08 -25.10 -14.61
C CYS A 592 7.89 -25.06 -15.59
N ARG A 593 7.79 -26.09 -16.43
CA ARG A 593 6.67 -26.28 -17.35
C ARG A 593 5.52 -26.94 -16.62
N LEU A 594 4.30 -26.45 -16.76
CA LEU A 594 3.08 -27.14 -16.41
C LEU A 594 2.75 -28.15 -17.52
N ASP A 595 2.89 -29.44 -17.24
CA ASP A 595 2.60 -30.51 -18.19
C ASP A 595 1.10 -30.80 -18.27
N ALA A 596 0.42 -30.79 -17.12
CA ALA A 596 -1.00 -31.06 -17.00
C ALA A 596 -1.57 -30.45 -15.73
N ALA A 597 -2.85 -30.07 -15.76
CA ALA A 597 -3.57 -29.65 -14.56
C ALA A 597 -5.07 -29.87 -14.75
N GLY A 598 -5.78 -30.26 -13.69
CA GLY A 598 -7.20 -30.56 -13.81
C GLY A 598 -7.93 -30.60 -12.47
N ARG A 599 -9.19 -30.18 -12.51
CA ARG A 599 -10.18 -30.35 -11.43
C ARG A 599 -11.23 -31.34 -11.92
N PHE A 600 -11.49 -32.35 -11.10
CA PHE A 600 -12.50 -33.37 -11.30
C PHE A 600 -13.52 -33.28 -10.15
N GLU A 601 -14.61 -34.05 -10.23
CA GLU A 601 -15.66 -34.04 -9.21
C GLU A 601 -15.13 -34.27 -7.78
N ARG A 602 -14.17 -35.20 -7.63
CA ARG A 602 -13.64 -35.63 -6.32
C ARG A 602 -12.14 -35.43 -6.14
N TYR A 603 -11.45 -34.96 -7.18
CA TYR A 603 -9.99 -34.90 -7.21
C TYR A 603 -9.53 -33.63 -7.90
N ALA A 604 -8.32 -33.17 -7.59
CA ALA A 604 -7.58 -32.27 -8.47
C ALA A 604 -6.15 -32.78 -8.63
N MET A 605 -5.50 -32.37 -9.72
CA MET A 605 -4.10 -32.69 -9.95
C MET A 605 -3.35 -31.61 -10.70
N SER A 606 -2.03 -31.62 -10.51
CA SER A 606 -1.07 -30.88 -11.33
C SER A 606 0.13 -31.77 -11.64
N SER A 607 0.69 -31.67 -12.84
CA SER A 607 1.98 -32.22 -13.22
C SER A 607 2.87 -31.12 -13.76
N SER A 608 4.08 -31.00 -13.25
CA SER A 608 5.05 -30.00 -13.69
C SER A 608 6.44 -30.59 -13.87
N THR A 609 7.18 -30.11 -14.87
CA THR A 609 8.55 -30.53 -15.18
C THR A 609 9.51 -29.36 -15.03
N PHE A 610 10.49 -29.51 -14.16
CA PHE A 610 11.70 -28.72 -14.10
C PHE A 610 12.78 -29.38 -14.96
N ALA A 611 12.93 -28.87 -16.19
CA ALA A 611 13.83 -29.47 -17.18
C ALA A 611 15.31 -29.27 -16.82
N ASP A 612 16.17 -30.13 -17.34
CA ASP A 612 17.64 -29.95 -17.32
C ASP A 612 18.26 -29.50 -15.98
N CYS A 613 17.73 -30.02 -14.87
CA CYS A 613 18.30 -29.85 -13.54
C CYS A 613 19.58 -30.69 -13.45
N TYR A 614 20.72 -30.04 -13.68
CA TYR A 614 22.04 -30.67 -13.71
C TYR A 614 22.12 -31.89 -14.66
N GLY A 615 21.42 -31.85 -15.80
CA GLY A 615 21.40 -32.95 -16.78
C GLY A 615 20.29 -33.98 -16.58
N ALA A 616 19.30 -33.72 -15.72
CA ALA A 616 18.11 -34.53 -15.56
C ALA A 616 16.83 -33.69 -15.57
N ASP A 617 15.76 -34.20 -16.17
CA ASP A 617 14.43 -33.60 -16.04
C ASP A 617 13.79 -34.07 -14.73
N TRP A 618 13.37 -33.15 -13.87
CA TRP A 618 12.59 -33.45 -12.67
C TRP A 618 11.12 -33.16 -12.90
N GLN A 619 10.30 -34.20 -13.01
CA GLN A 619 8.85 -34.11 -13.06
C GLN A 619 8.24 -34.36 -11.68
N ARG A 620 7.24 -33.57 -11.30
CA ARG A 620 6.42 -33.73 -10.10
C ARG A 620 4.95 -33.77 -10.46
N ALA A 621 4.24 -34.80 -10.02
CA ALA A 621 2.79 -34.87 -10.07
C ALA A 621 2.21 -34.79 -8.65
N ILE A 622 1.21 -33.93 -8.44
CA ILE A 622 0.48 -33.80 -7.19
C ILE A 622 -0.97 -34.20 -7.46
N PHE A 623 -1.47 -35.17 -6.70
CA PHE A 623 -2.88 -35.57 -6.66
C PHE A 623 -3.47 -35.16 -5.33
N TRP A 624 -4.69 -34.64 -5.35
CA TRP A 624 -5.39 -34.18 -4.18
C TRP A 624 -6.82 -34.71 -4.16
N ARG A 625 -7.21 -35.28 -3.02
CA ARG A 625 -8.60 -35.56 -2.67
C ARG A 625 -9.02 -34.57 -1.57
N PRO A 626 -9.85 -33.56 -1.88
CA PRO A 626 -10.23 -32.51 -0.94
C PRO A 626 -10.74 -33.07 0.40
N GLY A 627 -10.15 -32.60 1.51
CA GLY A 627 -10.52 -33.00 2.86
C GLY A 627 -9.91 -34.34 3.32
N GLU A 628 -9.18 -35.05 2.47
CA GLU A 628 -8.62 -36.36 2.79
C GLU A 628 -7.10 -36.39 2.71
N TRP A 629 -6.50 -36.23 1.52
CA TRP A 629 -5.06 -36.44 1.35
C TRP A 629 -4.46 -35.78 0.11
N PHE A 630 -3.14 -35.63 0.13
CA PHE A 630 -2.29 -35.32 -1.00
C PHE A 630 -1.33 -36.49 -1.30
N VAL A 631 -1.05 -36.73 -2.57
CA VAL A 631 0.01 -37.63 -3.03
C VAL A 631 0.93 -36.84 -3.96
N ALA A 632 2.22 -36.80 -3.64
CA ALA A 632 3.26 -36.23 -4.48
C ALA A 632 4.13 -37.35 -5.07
N LEU A 633 4.28 -37.37 -6.40
CA LEU A 633 5.10 -38.32 -7.13
C LEU A 633 6.20 -37.56 -7.87
N ASP A 634 7.45 -37.86 -7.55
CA ASP A 634 8.62 -37.28 -8.21
C ASP A 634 9.27 -38.29 -9.15
N ARG A 635 9.62 -37.85 -10.36
CA ARG A 635 10.33 -38.63 -11.37
C ARG A 635 11.54 -37.83 -11.87
N ALA A 636 12.73 -38.41 -11.75
CA ALA A 636 13.93 -37.90 -12.42
C ALA A 636 14.18 -38.69 -13.72
N LYS A 637 14.35 -37.98 -14.83
CA LYS A 637 14.76 -38.56 -16.12
C LYS A 637 16.12 -38.02 -16.51
N VAL A 638 17.16 -38.83 -16.32
CA VAL A 638 18.53 -38.51 -16.72
C VAL A 638 18.60 -38.31 -18.24
N LYS A 639 19.20 -37.20 -18.68
CA LYS A 639 19.34 -36.80 -20.09
C LYS A 639 20.73 -37.05 -20.64
N ARG A 640 21.74 -37.09 -19.77
CA ARG A 640 23.15 -37.30 -20.11
C ARG A 640 23.70 -38.44 -19.26
N PRO A 641 24.43 -39.42 -19.83
CA PRO A 641 25.08 -40.45 -19.05
C PRO A 641 25.98 -39.86 -17.96
N GLY A 642 25.94 -40.43 -16.76
CA GLY A 642 26.72 -39.95 -15.62
C GLY A 642 26.25 -40.54 -14.30
N PHE A 643 26.95 -40.19 -13.22
CA PHE A 643 26.55 -40.52 -11.85
C PHE A 643 25.65 -39.41 -11.32
N TYR A 644 24.50 -39.79 -10.75
CA TYR A 644 23.56 -38.86 -10.18
C TYR A 644 23.21 -39.28 -8.75
N ALA A 645 23.17 -38.31 -7.84
CA ALA A 645 22.57 -38.43 -6.53
C ALA A 645 21.19 -37.78 -6.55
N GLY A 646 20.21 -38.46 -5.96
CA GLY A 646 18.84 -37.97 -5.81
C GLY A 646 18.37 -38.11 -4.37
N GLN A 647 17.78 -37.07 -3.81
CA GLN A 647 17.18 -37.10 -2.48
C GLN A 647 15.84 -36.39 -2.48
N SER A 648 14.79 -37.09 -2.04
CA SER A 648 13.50 -36.47 -1.75
C SER A 648 13.57 -35.81 -0.38
N VAL A 649 13.46 -34.48 -0.35
CA VAL A 649 13.55 -33.69 0.88
C VAL A 649 12.17 -33.20 1.28
N TRP A 650 11.82 -33.44 2.53
CA TRP A 650 10.63 -32.93 3.19
C TRP A 650 11.02 -32.21 4.47
N ARG A 651 10.62 -30.96 4.60
CA ARG A 651 10.95 -30.09 5.72
C ARG A 651 9.71 -29.88 6.56
N MET A 652 9.70 -30.51 7.73
CA MET A 652 8.63 -30.38 8.71
C MET A 652 9.10 -29.45 9.84
N PRO A 653 8.19 -28.68 10.45
CA PRO A 653 8.53 -27.98 11.69
C PRO A 653 8.78 -28.99 12.82
N ALA A 654 9.54 -28.59 13.85
CA ALA A 654 9.68 -29.39 15.05
C ALA A 654 8.31 -29.62 15.71
N ALA A 655 8.06 -30.84 16.21
CA ALA A 655 6.80 -31.19 16.85
C ALA A 655 6.49 -30.22 18.01
N GLY A 656 5.26 -29.69 18.04
CA GLY A 656 4.80 -28.76 19.07
C GLY A 656 5.14 -27.28 18.86
N ALA A 657 5.84 -26.93 17.77
CA ALA A 657 6.25 -25.54 17.51
C ALA A 657 5.10 -24.59 17.08
N TRP A 658 3.90 -25.10 16.79
CA TRP A 658 2.81 -24.35 16.14
C TRP A 658 1.41 -24.65 16.71
N ARG A 659 1.28 -24.75 18.04
CA ARG A 659 -0.03 -24.84 18.71
C ARG A 659 -0.60 -23.47 19.03
#